data_AF-A0A133Y9Y1-F1
#
_entry.id   AF-A0A133Y9Y1-F1
#
_cell.length_a   1.000
_cell.length_b   1.000
_cell.length_c   1.000
_cell.angle_alpha   90.00
_cell.angle_beta   90.00
_cell.angle_gamma   90.00
#
_symmetry.space_group_name_H-M   'P 1'
#
loop_
_entity.id
_entity.type
_entity.pdbx_description
1 polymer ?
#
loop_
_entity_poly.entity_id
_entity_poly.type
_entity_poly.pdbx_seq_one_letter_code
_entity_poly.pdbx_strand_id
1 'polypeptide(L)'
;MPGAVYLSDLDWLEATHGDADKNKSVQKDKPFTPGNNNKADAIRLTLNNKEVTFVKGLGTVADNPSTIKYDISNAGVTRFLTYVGIDHNANAFDPDYANVSKVEVVVDGNILYSSLARYPNGIAYDTEAILLDLKIPKNAKTLELKSYAGEHTWGDEIVFAGALFIANGRFDQKNEVIGTAEKRRKISNTHPLLMMPLYANGEDYLQGKYTFWGGDTLSAKWTNIDDDLKPYTVIQLHPDDLPKRDGAARDFYEYMLREAVNYINPKTGKSEPIPIILTAYTAGNMPYYTSAHWLTIDWIDAMYRKYPNLQGIFSTENYWIWADDIERKAAEYLKVSAKNGGYFIWAEQNNGAAIEKAFGKNGKPEFRKAVEQYNDNFIFMFKNTPAAEGNDAPTTSYMKGIWLANYSHQWGGLMDTWKWYETGKWRLFSPGNIGKSQGNRQWLTEPEAMLGEEALSIYLNGGAVYNFEHPSYTYGVKNEESLLFKEVIKNFFRYAIAHPGPSKEDIINSTKVLLHGDFSNAGNGNFFVGLNTEKAQTPLYTTGRYAVIPAVPSSLSVDALKKDTDTKNILVKNLKSAEFNQLEKKQEFFNSYYAEAYKGDIFAQQVGHSWFLYNYHVNDNVKQSGQLSILGHDLNLTIEPHTWLAISGSDNELTLSLNNFRTNKDDLWKGADTADQAKVLPQLSKKDAIRWIEDNYIQGPKLGDKRNTIIEISQVEKLPRVTVVDATTDSYDIPQVEFAAEEKLATISLVNNGHLKIKIEF
;
A
#
# COMPACT_ATOMS: atom_id res chain seq x y z
N MET A 1 6.77 -23.71 35.24
CA MET A 1 6.99 -23.16 36.59
C MET A 1 6.04 -21.98 36.78
N PRO A 2 5.55 -21.68 38.00
CA PRO A 2 4.78 -20.47 38.25
C PRO A 2 5.61 -19.24 37.83
N GLY A 3 5.07 -18.40 36.95
CA GLY A 3 5.71 -17.17 36.50
C GLY A 3 5.13 -15.95 37.22
N ALA A 4 5.98 -15.01 37.63
CA ALA A 4 5.55 -13.69 38.03
C ALA A 4 5.34 -12.82 36.78
N VAL A 5 4.20 -12.13 36.68
CA VAL A 5 3.86 -11.28 35.53
C VAL A 5 3.35 -9.94 36.06
N TYR A 6 3.98 -8.83 35.64
CA TYR A 6 3.51 -7.50 36.01
C TYR A 6 2.22 -7.17 35.28
N LEU A 7 1.28 -6.51 35.97
CA LEU A 7 0.03 -6.09 35.35
C LEU A 7 0.27 -5.04 34.26
N SER A 8 1.31 -4.21 34.38
CA SER A 8 1.68 -3.24 33.34
C SER A 8 2.23 -3.89 32.07
N ASP A 9 2.64 -5.16 32.11
CA ASP A 9 3.02 -5.95 30.93
C ASP A 9 1.82 -6.69 30.30
N LEU A 10 0.62 -6.55 30.89
CA LEU A 10 -0.64 -7.11 30.41
C LEU A 10 -1.56 -6.01 29.87
N ASP A 11 -2.49 -6.40 29.00
CA ASP A 11 -3.57 -5.52 28.58
C ASP A 11 -4.80 -5.75 29.44
N TRP A 12 -5.43 -4.66 29.87
CA TRP A 12 -6.71 -4.70 30.57
C TRP A 12 -7.88 -4.85 29.59
N LEU A 13 -8.97 -5.46 30.04
CA LEU A 13 -10.25 -5.48 29.34
C LEU A 13 -10.90 -4.10 29.29
N GLU A 14 -10.73 -3.33 30.37
CA GLU A 14 -11.34 -2.03 30.59
C GLU A 14 -10.47 -1.23 31.56
N ALA A 15 -10.34 0.07 31.33
CA ALA A 15 -9.71 0.99 32.27
C ALA A 15 -10.45 2.35 32.24
N THR A 16 -11.04 2.75 33.37
CA THR A 16 -11.66 4.06 33.57
C THR A 16 -10.83 4.89 34.57
N HIS A 17 -11.06 6.21 34.61
CA HIS A 17 -10.40 7.14 35.53
C HIS A 17 -11.23 8.41 35.76
N GLY A 18 -10.94 9.10 36.87
CA GLY A 18 -11.68 10.28 37.33
C GLY A 18 -11.19 11.64 36.81
N ASP A 19 -10.15 11.68 35.96
CA ASP A 19 -9.76 12.93 35.31
C ASP A 19 -10.89 13.46 34.40
N ALA A 20 -11.05 14.79 34.36
CA ALA A 20 -12.05 15.48 33.56
C ALA A 20 -11.76 15.38 32.05
N ASP A 21 -10.49 15.29 31.66
CA ASP A 21 -10.08 15.08 30.27
C ASP A 21 -10.16 13.59 29.92
N LYS A 22 -11.21 13.22 29.20
CA LYS A 22 -11.46 11.83 28.77
C LYS A 22 -10.57 11.37 27.61
N ASN A 23 -9.68 12.22 27.08
CA ASN A 23 -8.66 11.81 26.11
C ASN A 23 -7.42 11.22 26.78
N LYS A 24 -7.25 11.42 28.10
CA LYS A 24 -6.20 10.77 28.89
C LYS A 24 -6.52 9.29 29.08
N SER A 25 -5.52 8.54 29.54
CA SER A 25 -5.67 7.10 29.81
C SER A 25 -4.88 6.68 31.05
N VAL A 26 -5.31 5.58 31.67
CA VAL A 26 -4.56 4.92 32.74
C VAL A 26 -3.14 4.60 32.25
N GLN A 27 -2.15 4.84 33.09
CA GLN A 27 -0.74 4.76 32.72
C GLN A 27 -0.11 3.44 33.16
N LYS A 28 0.78 2.90 32.32
CA LYS A 28 1.65 1.77 32.63
C LYS A 28 3.02 2.29 33.04
N ASP A 29 3.53 1.78 34.15
CA ASP A 29 4.86 2.07 34.73
C ASP A 29 5.09 3.55 35.11
N LYS A 30 4.03 4.36 35.15
CA LYS A 30 4.06 5.79 35.46
C LYS A 30 2.82 6.22 36.27
N PRO A 31 2.91 7.30 37.06
CA PRO A 31 1.73 7.98 37.61
C PRO A 31 0.88 8.61 36.50
N PHE A 32 -0.40 8.85 36.78
CA PHE A 32 -1.39 9.17 35.75
C PHE A 32 -1.12 10.53 35.09
N THR A 33 -1.04 11.62 35.87
CA THR A 33 -0.88 12.96 35.31
C THR A 33 0.47 13.16 34.62
N PRO A 34 1.63 12.81 35.23
CA PRO A 34 2.91 12.93 34.55
C PRO A 34 3.03 12.05 33.29
N GLY A 35 2.50 10.83 33.32
CA GLY A 35 2.51 9.92 32.18
C GLY A 35 1.74 10.46 30.98
N ASN A 36 0.51 10.95 31.19
CA ASN A 36 -0.29 11.59 30.14
C ASN A 36 0.29 12.92 29.65
N ASN A 37 1.13 13.58 30.45
CA ASN A 37 1.86 14.79 30.06
C ASN A 37 3.24 14.50 29.45
N ASN A 38 3.50 13.27 29.00
CA ASN A 38 4.76 12.83 28.40
C ASN A 38 6.00 13.04 29.27
N LYS A 39 5.86 13.06 30.59
CA LYS A 39 6.99 13.10 31.51
C LYS A 39 7.51 11.69 31.82
N ALA A 40 8.75 11.63 32.30
CA ALA A 40 9.46 10.39 32.60
C ALA A 40 9.45 10.04 34.11
N ASP A 41 8.57 10.66 34.89
CA ASP A 41 8.46 10.43 36.32
C ASP A 41 8.10 8.97 36.62
N ALA A 42 8.79 8.39 37.60
CA ALA A 42 8.53 7.04 38.08
C ALA A 42 7.45 7.06 39.17
N ILE A 43 6.84 5.90 39.42
CA ILE A 43 5.89 5.70 40.52
C ILE A 43 6.63 5.75 41.85
N ARG A 44 6.14 6.54 42.81
CA ARG A 44 6.79 6.76 44.11
C ARG A 44 5.77 6.75 45.24
N LEU A 45 6.05 5.98 46.29
CA LEU A 45 5.20 5.82 47.48
C LEU A 45 6.00 5.88 48.78
N THR A 46 5.34 6.19 49.89
CA THR A 46 5.95 6.15 51.24
C THR A 46 5.85 4.74 51.84
N LEU A 47 6.99 4.10 52.11
CA LEU A 47 7.10 2.82 52.82
C LEU A 47 8.08 2.96 54.00
N ASN A 48 7.69 2.54 55.20
CA ASN A 48 8.48 2.65 56.43
C ASN A 48 9.05 4.07 56.65
N ASN A 49 8.21 5.09 56.46
CA ASN A 49 8.58 6.52 56.52
C ASN A 49 9.67 6.95 55.52
N LYS A 50 9.84 6.24 54.41
CA LYS A 50 10.78 6.59 53.33
C LYS A 50 10.08 6.55 51.97
N GLU A 51 10.47 7.46 51.08
CA GLU A 51 10.07 7.40 49.68
C GLU A 51 10.76 6.21 48.99
N VAL A 52 9.97 5.40 48.27
CA VAL A 52 10.45 4.27 47.48
C VAL A 52 9.93 4.41 46.06
N THR A 53 10.84 4.25 45.10
CA THR A 53 10.56 4.30 43.66
C THR A 53 10.29 2.90 43.10
N PHE A 54 9.27 2.78 42.26
CA PHE A 54 8.89 1.56 41.57
C PHE A 54 9.06 1.72 40.06
N VAL A 55 9.72 0.74 39.44
CA VAL A 55 9.91 0.69 37.98
C VAL A 55 8.65 0.16 37.27
N LYS A 56 7.85 -0.64 37.96
CA LYS A 56 6.66 -1.30 37.43
C LYS A 56 5.42 -0.89 38.21
N GLY A 57 4.28 -0.74 37.55
CA GLY A 57 3.00 -0.48 38.20
C GLY A 57 1.96 0.16 37.29
N LEU A 58 0.82 0.54 37.86
CA LEU A 58 -0.26 1.23 37.15
C LEU A 58 -0.57 2.56 37.83
N GLY A 59 -0.82 3.61 37.06
CA GLY A 59 -1.26 4.92 37.56
C GLY A 59 -2.63 5.32 37.03
N THR A 60 -3.55 5.68 37.92
CA THR A 60 -4.90 6.14 37.60
C THR A 60 -5.30 7.35 38.44
N VAL A 61 -6.44 7.96 38.12
CA VAL A 61 -7.13 8.91 39.00
C VAL A 61 -8.39 8.23 39.53
N ALA A 62 -8.61 8.25 40.85
CA ALA A 62 -9.81 7.67 41.44
C ALA A 62 -11.10 8.35 40.91
N ASP A 63 -12.21 7.60 40.85
CA ASP A 63 -13.53 8.09 40.40
C ASP A 63 -14.61 7.39 41.24
N ASN A 64 -15.87 7.27 40.80
CA ASN A 64 -16.90 6.53 41.53
C ASN A 64 -17.44 5.28 40.78
N PRO A 65 -16.66 4.19 40.61
CA PRO A 65 -15.21 4.06 40.78
C PRO A 65 -14.42 4.19 39.47
N SER A 66 -13.14 4.53 39.60
CA SER A 66 -12.12 4.24 38.58
C SER A 66 -11.85 2.73 38.61
N THR A 67 -11.91 2.06 37.45
CA THR A 67 -11.87 0.59 37.37
C THR A 67 -10.85 0.15 36.34
N ILE A 68 -9.93 -0.74 36.71
CA ILE A 68 -9.02 -1.44 35.79
C ILE A 68 -9.30 -2.93 35.87
N LYS A 69 -9.75 -3.54 34.77
CA LYS A 69 -10.24 -4.92 34.71
C LYS A 69 -9.33 -5.81 33.88
N TYR A 70 -8.96 -6.98 34.37
CA TYR A 70 -8.16 -8.00 33.67
C TYR A 70 -8.93 -9.30 33.47
N ASP A 71 -8.69 -9.96 32.34
CA ASP A 71 -9.04 -11.38 32.14
C ASP A 71 -7.93 -12.26 32.73
N ILE A 72 -8.32 -13.19 33.59
CA ILE A 72 -7.43 -14.13 34.26
C ILE A 72 -7.88 -15.60 34.08
N SER A 73 -8.88 -15.85 33.24
CA SER A 73 -9.59 -17.13 33.11
C SER A 73 -8.69 -18.33 32.77
N ASN A 74 -7.67 -18.13 31.94
CA ASN A 74 -6.76 -19.19 31.48
C ASN A 74 -5.35 -19.12 32.12
N ALA A 75 -5.10 -18.09 32.93
CA ALA A 75 -3.79 -17.85 33.52
C ALA A 75 -3.53 -18.69 34.78
N GLY A 76 -4.56 -19.30 35.37
CA GLY A 76 -4.41 -20.06 36.63
C GLY A 76 -3.73 -19.20 37.70
N VAL A 77 -4.17 -17.95 37.85
CA VAL A 77 -3.62 -17.00 38.82
C VAL A 77 -3.84 -17.53 40.23
N THR A 78 -2.78 -17.52 41.02
CA THR A 78 -2.80 -18.01 42.40
C THR A 78 -2.65 -16.90 43.42
N ARG A 79 -1.94 -15.82 43.07
CA ARG A 79 -1.73 -14.65 43.94
C ARG A 79 -1.66 -13.36 43.15
N PHE A 80 -2.07 -12.26 43.78
CA PHE A 80 -1.91 -10.88 43.33
C PHE A 80 -1.14 -10.10 44.39
N LEU A 81 -0.10 -9.38 43.99
CA LEU A 81 0.71 -8.56 44.87
C LEU A 81 0.83 -7.13 44.32
N THR A 82 0.71 -6.13 45.19
CA THR A 82 0.94 -4.72 44.84
C THR A 82 1.13 -3.88 46.11
N TYR A 83 1.80 -2.74 45.99
CA TYR A 83 1.63 -1.63 46.92
C TYR A 83 0.60 -0.67 46.37
N VAL A 84 -0.26 -0.11 47.23
CA VAL A 84 -1.29 0.87 46.86
C VAL A 84 -1.12 2.13 47.68
N GLY A 85 -1.19 3.29 47.03
CA GLY A 85 -1.19 4.60 47.67
C GLY A 85 -1.36 5.72 46.66
N ILE A 86 -1.30 6.95 47.14
CA ILE A 86 -1.28 8.15 46.29
C ILE A 86 0.17 8.47 45.94
N ASP A 87 0.44 8.70 44.65
CA ASP A 87 1.79 8.97 44.15
C ASP A 87 2.34 10.31 44.65
N HIS A 88 3.65 10.39 44.91
CA HIS A 88 4.31 11.62 45.36
C HIS A 88 4.29 12.78 44.35
N ASN A 89 3.87 12.54 43.09
CA ASN A 89 3.63 13.62 42.13
C ASN A 89 2.22 14.24 42.24
N ALA A 90 1.36 13.71 43.12
CA ALA A 90 0.07 14.32 43.41
C ALA A 90 0.26 15.71 44.05
N ASN A 91 -0.65 16.61 43.72
CA ASN A 91 -0.75 17.89 44.43
C ASN A 91 -1.53 17.68 45.72
N ALA A 92 -0.92 17.93 46.88
CA ALA A 92 -1.53 17.81 48.20
C ALA A 92 -1.47 19.11 49.02
N PHE A 93 -1.35 20.27 48.36
CA PHE A 93 -1.29 21.57 49.05
C PHE A 93 -2.64 22.03 49.61
N ASP A 94 -3.74 21.45 49.13
CA ASP A 94 -5.11 21.76 49.54
C ASP A 94 -5.75 20.51 50.21
N PRO A 95 -6.42 20.65 51.38
CA PRO A 95 -7.09 19.55 52.06
C PRO A 95 -8.13 18.79 51.22
N ASP A 96 -8.68 19.41 50.17
CA ASP A 96 -9.66 18.80 49.27
C ASP A 96 -9.02 17.94 48.16
N TYR A 97 -7.68 17.87 48.11
CA TYR A 97 -6.92 17.09 47.13
C TYR A 97 -6.33 15.82 47.75
N ALA A 98 -6.09 14.81 46.90
CA ALA A 98 -5.42 13.57 47.27
C ALA A 98 -6.14 12.84 48.42
N ASN A 99 -7.45 12.66 48.26
CA ASN A 99 -8.32 12.05 49.24
C ASN A 99 -9.18 10.95 48.60
N VAL A 100 -8.71 9.72 48.72
CA VAL A 100 -9.32 8.55 48.09
C VAL A 100 -10.10 7.77 49.14
N SER A 101 -11.43 7.74 49.01
CA SER A 101 -12.35 7.07 49.93
C SER A 101 -11.97 5.61 50.21
N LYS A 102 -11.64 4.83 49.17
CA LYS A 102 -11.19 3.44 49.31
C LYS A 102 -10.60 2.88 48.03
N VAL A 103 -9.89 1.76 48.17
CA VAL A 103 -9.50 0.88 47.06
C VAL A 103 -10.01 -0.53 47.31
N GLU A 104 -10.49 -1.18 46.26
CA GLU A 104 -10.98 -2.56 46.28
C GLU A 104 -10.30 -3.42 45.22
N VAL A 105 -10.09 -4.69 45.56
CA VAL A 105 -9.75 -5.75 44.60
C VAL A 105 -10.95 -6.66 44.51
N VAL A 106 -11.54 -6.77 43.32
CA VAL A 106 -12.75 -7.55 43.05
C VAL A 106 -12.41 -8.70 42.13
N VAL A 107 -12.84 -9.91 42.45
CA VAL A 107 -12.62 -11.11 41.63
C VAL A 107 -13.97 -11.75 41.31
N ASP A 108 -14.26 -11.89 40.02
CA ASP A 108 -15.55 -12.43 39.53
C ASP A 108 -16.77 -11.76 40.17
N GLY A 109 -16.71 -10.42 40.30
CA GLY A 109 -17.76 -9.61 40.92
C GLY A 109 -17.79 -9.61 42.45
N ASN A 110 -16.93 -10.39 43.12
CA ASN A 110 -16.85 -10.45 44.58
C ASN A 110 -15.68 -9.63 45.13
N ILE A 111 -15.93 -8.79 46.13
CA ILE A 111 -14.87 -8.01 46.79
C ILE A 111 -13.97 -8.96 47.57
N LEU A 112 -12.72 -9.11 47.10
CA LEU A 112 -11.68 -9.92 47.75
C LEU A 112 -10.91 -9.10 48.79
N TYR A 113 -10.78 -7.79 48.56
CA TYR A 113 -10.16 -6.85 49.48
C TYR A 113 -10.83 -5.47 49.39
N SER A 114 -10.95 -4.78 50.51
CA SER A 114 -11.34 -3.37 50.58
C SER A 114 -10.49 -2.66 51.64
N SER A 115 -9.94 -1.50 51.30
CA SER A 115 -9.12 -0.72 52.24
C SER A 115 -9.92 -0.18 53.42
N LEU A 116 -11.25 -0.03 53.30
CA LEU A 116 -12.12 0.51 54.34
C LEU A 116 -11.96 -0.18 55.69
N ALA A 117 -11.68 -1.49 55.70
CA ALA A 117 -11.52 -2.25 56.93
C ALA A 117 -10.36 -1.75 57.80
N ARG A 118 -9.30 -1.23 57.18
CA ARG A 118 -8.09 -0.75 57.85
C ARG A 118 -7.95 0.79 57.81
N TYR A 119 -8.55 1.40 56.80
CA TYR A 119 -8.52 2.84 56.54
C TYR A 119 -9.96 3.35 56.38
N PRO A 120 -10.76 3.39 57.46
CA PRO A 120 -12.17 3.75 57.39
C PRO A 120 -12.41 5.21 56.98
N ASN A 121 -11.39 6.06 57.11
CA ASN A 121 -11.41 7.47 56.72
C ASN A 121 -10.77 7.73 55.33
N GLY A 122 -10.49 6.67 54.55
CA GLY A 122 -9.84 6.79 53.25
C GLY A 122 -8.31 6.81 53.30
N ILE A 123 -7.72 7.08 52.15
CA ILE A 123 -6.29 7.11 51.86
C ILE A 123 -5.95 8.56 51.50
N ALA A 124 -5.12 9.19 52.32
CA ALA A 124 -4.59 10.54 52.10
C ALA A 124 -3.17 10.50 51.52
N TYR A 125 -2.67 11.64 51.05
CA TYR A 125 -1.32 11.77 50.47
C TYR A 125 -0.19 11.21 51.35
N ASP A 126 -0.27 11.40 52.67
CA ASP A 126 0.73 10.95 53.64
C ASP A 126 0.49 9.52 54.18
N THR A 127 -0.56 8.84 53.69
CA THR A 127 -0.86 7.47 54.10
C THR A 127 0.23 6.52 53.61
N GLU A 128 0.80 5.75 54.54
CA GLU A 128 1.80 4.73 54.19
C GLU A 128 1.23 3.70 53.20
N ALA A 129 2.05 3.31 52.22
CA ALA A 129 1.66 2.41 51.16
C ALA A 129 1.11 1.08 51.70
N ILE A 130 -0.03 0.67 51.17
CA ILE A 130 -0.72 -0.53 51.58
C ILE A 130 -0.18 -1.71 50.76
N LEU A 131 0.52 -2.64 51.42
CA LEU A 131 0.89 -3.92 50.80
C LEU A 131 -0.33 -4.82 50.69
N LEU A 132 -0.69 -5.19 49.47
CA LEU A 132 -1.66 -6.24 49.16
C LEU A 132 -0.91 -7.49 48.71
N ASP A 133 -1.20 -8.61 49.36
CA ASP A 133 -0.72 -9.94 49.01
C ASP A 133 -1.90 -10.91 49.14
N LEU A 134 -2.65 -11.04 48.04
CA LEU A 134 -3.96 -11.67 48.03
C LEU A 134 -3.89 -13.00 47.31
N LYS A 135 -4.45 -14.04 47.92
CA LYS A 135 -4.66 -15.33 47.26
C LYS A 135 -5.87 -15.25 46.33
N ILE A 136 -5.68 -15.61 45.07
CA ILE A 136 -6.75 -15.58 44.07
C ILE A 136 -7.49 -16.93 44.08
N PRO A 137 -8.85 -16.93 44.09
CA PRO A 137 -9.65 -18.15 43.98
C PRO A 137 -9.30 -18.98 42.74
N LYS A 138 -9.37 -20.32 42.88
CA LYS A 138 -9.17 -21.22 41.74
C LYS A 138 -10.24 -20.95 40.67
N ASN A 139 -9.84 -21.03 39.41
CA ASN A 139 -10.71 -20.83 38.23
C ASN A 139 -11.34 -19.43 38.14
N ALA A 140 -10.75 -18.44 38.84
CA ALA A 140 -11.17 -17.06 38.71
C ALA A 140 -11.03 -16.59 37.26
N LYS A 141 -11.98 -15.78 36.78
CA LYS A 141 -12.03 -15.33 35.38
C LYS A 141 -11.65 -13.88 35.20
N THR A 142 -11.98 -13.04 36.17
CA THR A 142 -11.74 -11.60 36.10
C THR A 142 -11.19 -11.08 37.41
N LEU A 143 -10.31 -10.09 37.32
CA LEU A 143 -9.86 -9.30 38.46
C LEU A 143 -9.99 -7.82 38.13
N GLU A 144 -10.61 -7.05 39.02
CA GLU A 144 -10.82 -5.62 38.90
C GLU A 144 -10.12 -4.90 40.05
N LEU A 145 -9.37 -3.85 39.72
CA LEU A 145 -8.82 -2.88 40.64
C LEU A 145 -9.73 -1.65 40.63
N LYS A 146 -10.33 -1.31 41.77
CA LYS A 146 -11.25 -0.18 41.89
C LYS A 146 -10.72 0.86 42.86
N SER A 147 -10.66 2.12 42.45
CA SER A 147 -10.36 3.24 43.33
C SER A 147 -11.51 4.24 43.34
N TYR A 148 -11.93 4.60 44.56
CA TYR A 148 -13.09 5.44 44.81
C TYR A 148 -12.62 6.81 45.30
N ALA A 149 -12.95 7.85 44.56
CA ALA A 149 -12.67 9.23 44.94
C ALA A 149 -13.44 9.64 46.21
N GLY A 150 -12.97 10.70 46.86
CA GLY A 150 -13.67 11.40 47.92
C GLY A 150 -14.83 12.24 47.37
N GLU A 151 -14.95 13.47 47.88
CA GLU A 151 -15.91 14.46 47.35
C GLU A 151 -15.52 14.94 45.93
N HIS A 152 -14.21 14.93 45.63
CA HIS A 152 -13.62 15.34 44.36
C HIS A 152 -12.58 14.31 43.90
N THR A 153 -12.23 14.33 42.62
CA THR A 153 -11.18 13.48 42.03
C THR A 153 -9.79 14.16 42.02
N TRP A 154 -9.69 15.33 42.64
CA TRP A 154 -8.53 16.21 42.51
C TRP A 154 -7.32 15.66 43.26
N GLY A 155 -6.20 15.47 42.55
CA GLY A 155 -4.98 14.93 43.16
C GLY A 155 -5.07 13.46 43.56
N ASP A 156 -6.15 12.74 43.22
CA ASP A 156 -6.37 11.32 43.54
C ASP A 156 -5.53 10.38 42.65
N GLU A 157 -4.24 10.67 42.53
CA GLU A 157 -3.24 9.96 41.72
C GLU A 157 -2.90 8.59 42.33
N ILE A 158 -3.87 7.68 42.33
CA ILE A 158 -3.69 6.32 42.84
C ILE A 158 -2.75 5.54 41.94
N VAL A 159 -1.79 4.90 42.59
CA VAL A 159 -0.87 3.95 41.95
C VAL A 159 -0.99 2.55 42.55
N PHE A 160 -0.98 1.55 41.68
CA PHE A 160 -0.78 0.14 42.02
C PHE A 160 0.67 -0.20 41.70
N ALA A 161 1.56 0.14 42.63
CA ALA A 161 3.00 0.07 42.48
C ALA A 161 3.51 -1.37 42.64
N GLY A 162 4.33 -1.82 41.69
CA GLY A 162 4.84 -3.19 41.64
C GLY A 162 3.76 -4.25 41.40
N ALA A 163 2.60 -3.88 40.85
CA ALA A 163 1.47 -4.78 40.68
C ALA A 163 1.82 -6.00 39.83
N LEU A 164 1.70 -7.20 40.40
CA LEU A 164 2.06 -8.46 39.75
C LEU A 164 1.13 -9.62 40.11
N PHE A 165 0.99 -10.55 39.18
CA PHE A 165 0.35 -11.84 39.37
C PHE A 165 1.39 -12.97 39.50
N ILE A 166 1.08 -13.95 40.35
CA ILE A 166 1.74 -15.26 40.34
C ILE A 166 0.79 -16.24 39.66
N ALA A 167 1.16 -16.70 38.46
CA ALA A 167 0.32 -17.49 37.58
C ALA A 167 1.00 -18.82 37.20
N ASN A 168 0.19 -19.89 37.08
CA ASN A 168 0.67 -21.20 36.65
C ASN A 168 0.45 -21.46 35.15
N GLY A 169 -0.42 -20.68 34.51
CA GLY A 169 -0.74 -20.71 33.09
C GLY A 169 -0.25 -19.46 32.36
N ARG A 170 -0.79 -19.21 31.16
CA ARG A 170 -0.51 -18.02 30.38
C ARG A 170 -1.71 -17.09 30.45
N PHE A 171 -1.45 -15.79 30.57
CA PHE A 171 -2.50 -14.80 30.34
C PHE A 171 -2.82 -14.79 28.86
N ASP A 172 -4.12 -14.81 28.53
CA ASP A 172 -4.57 -14.38 27.21
C ASP A 172 -4.31 -12.89 27.16
N GLN A 173 -3.10 -12.51 26.77
CA GLN A 173 -2.88 -11.14 26.35
C GLN A 173 -3.91 -10.89 25.24
N LYS A 174 -4.60 -9.75 25.28
CA LYS A 174 -5.23 -9.19 24.07
C LYS A 174 -4.18 -8.79 23.01
N ASN A 175 -2.99 -9.37 23.03
CA ASN A 175 -2.50 -10.00 21.81
C ASN A 175 -3.44 -11.18 21.51
N GLU A 176 -4.64 -10.87 20.98
CA GLU A 176 -5.06 -11.67 19.86
C GLU A 176 -3.83 -11.62 18.92
N VAL A 177 -3.00 -12.67 18.96
CA VAL A 177 -2.71 -13.32 17.70
C VAL A 177 -4.11 -13.67 17.23
N ILE A 178 -4.74 -12.70 16.54
CA ILE A 178 -5.92 -12.91 15.75
C ILE A 178 -5.43 -14.06 14.91
N GLY A 179 -5.86 -15.29 15.22
CA GLY A 179 -5.67 -16.39 14.30
C GLY A 179 -6.21 -15.81 13.00
N THR A 180 -5.31 -15.57 12.03
CA THR A 180 -5.57 -14.62 10.95
C THR A 180 -6.92 -15.00 10.37
N ALA A 181 -7.90 -14.11 10.56
CA ALA A 181 -9.25 -14.40 10.08
C ALA A 181 -9.11 -14.79 8.61
N GLU A 182 -9.85 -15.82 8.20
CA GLU A 182 -9.71 -16.36 6.85
C GLU A 182 -9.73 -15.21 5.84
N LYS A 183 -8.76 -15.22 4.93
CA LYS A 183 -8.61 -14.15 3.96
C LYS A 183 -9.88 -14.08 3.12
N ARG A 184 -10.50 -12.89 3.05
CA ARG A 184 -11.73 -12.68 2.26
C ARG A 184 -11.51 -12.91 0.77
N ARG A 185 -10.26 -12.76 0.30
CA ARG A 185 -9.79 -13.13 -1.04
C ARG A 185 -8.32 -13.54 -1.00
N LYS A 186 -7.87 -14.26 -2.02
CA LYS A 186 -6.44 -14.50 -2.27
C LYS A 186 -5.87 -13.40 -3.14
N ILE A 187 -4.63 -12.96 -2.84
CA ILE A 187 -3.85 -12.05 -3.68
C ILE A 187 -2.44 -12.59 -3.78
N SER A 188 -1.97 -12.88 -4.99
CA SER A 188 -0.65 -13.46 -5.27
C SER A 188 -0.37 -13.37 -6.77
N ASN A 189 0.80 -13.82 -7.23
CA ASN A 189 1.10 -13.92 -8.66
C ASN A 189 0.07 -14.75 -9.47
N THR A 190 -0.50 -15.81 -8.88
CA THR A 190 -1.55 -16.64 -9.51
C THR A 190 -2.96 -16.09 -9.32
N HIS A 191 -3.11 -15.09 -8.44
CA HIS A 191 -4.37 -14.42 -8.14
C HIS A 191 -4.11 -12.91 -8.10
N PRO A 192 -3.72 -12.30 -9.23
CA PRO A 192 -3.42 -10.88 -9.25
C PRO A 192 -4.70 -10.07 -8.97
N LEU A 193 -4.53 -8.80 -8.60
CA LEU A 193 -5.62 -7.89 -8.30
C LEU A 193 -5.57 -6.67 -9.22
N LEU A 194 -6.65 -6.45 -9.97
CA LEU A 194 -6.95 -5.18 -10.61
C LEU A 194 -7.98 -4.42 -9.76
N MET A 195 -7.63 -3.22 -9.33
CA MET A 195 -8.55 -2.32 -8.63
C MET A 195 -9.30 -1.48 -9.66
N MET A 196 -10.62 -1.37 -9.56
CA MET A 196 -11.47 -0.59 -10.48
C MET A 196 -12.04 0.62 -9.76
N PRO A 197 -11.41 1.82 -9.89
CA PRO A 197 -11.81 3.01 -9.18
C PRO A 197 -13.17 3.54 -9.63
N LEU A 198 -14.02 3.91 -8.66
CA LEU A 198 -15.23 4.71 -8.86
C LEU A 198 -15.19 5.92 -7.91
N TYR A 199 -15.10 7.12 -8.48
CA TYR A 199 -14.89 8.37 -7.73
C TYR A 199 -16.23 9.08 -7.53
N ALA A 200 -16.63 9.25 -6.27
CA ALA A 200 -17.92 9.86 -5.91
C ALA A 200 -18.05 11.27 -6.50
N ASN A 201 -19.24 11.62 -6.99
CA ASN A 201 -19.52 12.97 -7.47
C ASN A 201 -20.13 13.82 -6.34
N GLY A 202 -19.34 14.68 -5.72
CA GLY A 202 -19.77 15.56 -4.64
C GLY A 202 -20.83 16.58 -5.03
N GLU A 203 -20.79 17.09 -6.28
CA GLU A 203 -21.77 18.05 -6.79
C GLU A 203 -23.17 17.43 -6.94
N ASP A 204 -23.25 16.20 -7.42
CA ASP A 204 -24.49 15.44 -7.54
C ASP A 204 -24.98 14.96 -6.17
N TYR A 205 -24.08 14.59 -5.28
CA TYR A 205 -24.40 14.22 -3.90
C TYR A 205 -25.10 15.35 -3.14
N LEU A 206 -24.66 16.60 -3.31
CA LEU A 206 -25.34 17.76 -2.74
C LEU A 206 -26.78 17.96 -3.27
N GLN A 207 -27.13 17.33 -4.38
CA GLN A 207 -28.47 17.31 -4.95
C GLN A 207 -29.25 16.03 -4.58
N GLY A 208 -28.74 15.21 -3.65
CA GLY A 208 -29.37 13.97 -3.20
C GLY A 208 -29.17 12.77 -4.13
N LYS A 209 -28.17 12.80 -5.01
CA LYS A 209 -27.87 11.71 -5.96
C LYS A 209 -26.59 10.98 -5.56
N TYR A 210 -26.59 9.65 -5.69
CA TYR A 210 -25.41 8.82 -5.41
C TYR A 210 -24.78 8.38 -6.74
N THR A 211 -23.95 9.25 -7.32
CA THR A 211 -23.34 9.04 -8.65
C THR A 211 -21.82 9.13 -8.57
N PHE A 212 -21.16 8.70 -9.64
CA PHE A 212 -19.72 8.79 -9.80
C PHE A 212 -19.35 9.76 -10.93
N TRP A 213 -18.21 10.43 -10.80
CA TRP A 213 -17.59 11.16 -11.91
C TRP A 213 -17.36 10.22 -13.09
N GLY A 214 -17.60 10.70 -14.30
CA GLY A 214 -17.57 9.88 -15.52
C GLY A 214 -18.86 9.12 -15.80
N GLY A 215 -19.86 9.14 -14.91
CA GLY A 215 -21.17 8.53 -15.18
C GLY A 215 -21.21 7.01 -15.09
N ASP A 216 -20.14 6.38 -14.61
CA ASP A 216 -20.17 4.96 -14.21
C ASP A 216 -21.16 4.76 -13.06
N THR A 217 -21.70 3.56 -12.95
CA THR A 217 -22.51 3.09 -11.82
C THR A 217 -21.90 1.80 -11.28
N LEU A 218 -22.04 1.53 -9.99
CA LEU A 218 -21.39 0.38 -9.36
C LEU A 218 -21.84 -0.94 -10.01
N SER A 219 -23.14 -1.17 -10.12
CA SER A 219 -23.68 -2.42 -10.68
C SER A 219 -23.40 -2.60 -12.17
N ALA A 220 -23.54 -1.54 -12.99
CA ALA A 220 -23.32 -1.68 -14.43
C ALA A 220 -21.83 -1.78 -14.77
N LYS A 221 -20.95 -1.05 -14.07
CA LYS A 221 -19.49 -1.22 -14.23
C LYS A 221 -19.06 -2.65 -13.91
N TRP A 222 -19.53 -3.21 -12.79
CA TRP A 222 -19.26 -4.62 -12.46
C TRP A 222 -19.80 -5.59 -13.50
N THR A 223 -21.02 -5.34 -14.00
CA THR A 223 -21.64 -6.17 -15.03
C THR A 223 -20.81 -6.20 -16.32
N ASN A 224 -20.19 -5.07 -16.70
CA ASN A 224 -19.38 -4.95 -17.90
C ASN A 224 -17.98 -5.59 -17.78
N ILE A 225 -17.44 -5.79 -16.57
CA ILE A 225 -16.18 -6.51 -16.42
C ILE A 225 -16.34 -7.93 -17.00
N ASP A 226 -15.46 -8.31 -17.92
CA ASP A 226 -15.50 -9.64 -18.53
C ASP A 226 -15.45 -10.75 -17.47
N ASP A 227 -16.22 -11.83 -17.67
CA ASP A 227 -16.43 -12.85 -16.64
C ASP A 227 -15.13 -13.56 -16.22
N ASP A 228 -14.13 -13.64 -17.12
CA ASP A 228 -12.79 -14.19 -16.83
C ASP A 228 -11.97 -13.29 -15.90
N LEU A 229 -12.28 -11.99 -15.84
CA LEU A 229 -11.56 -11.01 -15.04
C LEU A 229 -12.17 -10.80 -13.65
N LYS A 230 -13.50 -10.98 -13.50
CA LYS A 230 -14.21 -10.77 -12.24
C LYS A 230 -13.53 -11.40 -11.00
N PRO A 231 -12.98 -12.63 -11.02
CA PRO A 231 -12.30 -13.22 -9.86
C PRO A 231 -11.06 -12.41 -9.38
N TYR A 232 -10.44 -11.69 -10.30
CA TYR A 232 -9.19 -10.95 -10.11
C TYR A 232 -9.41 -9.44 -9.99
N THR A 233 -10.67 -9.00 -9.93
CA THR A 233 -11.03 -7.58 -9.93
C THR A 233 -11.83 -7.20 -8.68
N VAL A 234 -11.64 -5.97 -8.20
CA VAL A 234 -12.41 -5.37 -7.09
C VAL A 234 -12.77 -3.95 -7.42
N ILE A 235 -14.00 -3.53 -7.11
CA ILE A 235 -14.39 -2.13 -7.20
C ILE A 235 -13.77 -1.35 -6.03
N GLN A 236 -12.99 -0.32 -6.31
CA GLN A 236 -12.45 0.59 -5.32
C GLN A 236 -13.29 1.87 -5.29
N LEU A 237 -13.98 2.13 -4.19
CA LEU A 237 -14.75 3.37 -4.00
C LEU A 237 -13.82 4.47 -3.47
N HIS A 238 -13.81 5.62 -4.14
CA HIS A 238 -13.05 6.80 -3.74
C HIS A 238 -14.02 7.94 -3.39
N PRO A 239 -13.78 8.71 -2.31
CA PRO A 239 -14.73 9.74 -1.88
C PRO A 239 -14.60 11.04 -2.68
N ASP A 240 -13.53 11.18 -3.46
CA ASP A 240 -13.19 12.33 -4.32
C ASP A 240 -13.57 13.66 -3.64
N ASP A 241 -14.55 14.38 -4.19
CA ASP A 241 -14.96 15.71 -3.77
C ASP A 241 -16.25 15.71 -2.93
N LEU A 242 -16.64 14.58 -2.32
CA LEU A 242 -17.75 14.54 -1.37
C LEU A 242 -17.61 15.63 -0.30
N PRO A 243 -18.72 16.18 0.22
CA PRO A 243 -18.70 17.27 1.18
C PRO A 243 -17.80 16.97 2.37
N LYS A 244 -16.89 17.92 2.66
CA LYS A 244 -15.93 17.86 3.76
C LYS A 244 -16.59 18.14 5.11
N ARG A 245 -17.47 17.23 5.52
CA ARG A 245 -18.21 17.25 6.79
C ARG A 245 -18.52 15.83 7.26
N ASP A 246 -18.80 15.70 8.55
CA ASP A 246 -19.20 14.44 9.15
C ASP A 246 -20.44 13.83 8.45
N GLY A 247 -20.44 12.50 8.35
CA GLY A 247 -21.52 11.71 7.77
C GLY A 247 -21.51 11.57 6.25
N ALA A 248 -20.91 12.49 5.49
CA ALA A 248 -21.01 12.47 4.01
C ALA A 248 -20.40 11.21 3.38
N ALA A 249 -19.15 10.88 3.73
CA ALA A 249 -18.49 9.67 3.22
C ALA A 249 -19.17 8.38 3.73
N ARG A 250 -19.62 8.35 4.99
CA ARG A 250 -20.32 7.19 5.56
C ARG A 250 -21.62 6.90 4.84
N ASP A 251 -22.44 7.94 4.62
CA ASP A 251 -23.70 7.83 3.89
C ASP A 251 -23.48 7.28 2.46
N PHE A 252 -22.58 7.92 1.71
CA PHE A 252 -22.26 7.50 0.35
C PHE A 252 -21.73 6.06 0.27
N TYR A 253 -20.78 5.70 1.13
CA TYR A 253 -20.22 4.35 1.16
C TYR A 253 -21.23 3.30 1.62
N GLU A 254 -22.07 3.59 2.62
CA GLU A 254 -23.12 2.65 3.02
C GLU A 254 -24.17 2.46 1.94
N TYR A 255 -24.52 3.50 1.17
CA TYR A 255 -25.37 3.36 0.00
C TYR A 255 -24.75 2.38 -1.01
N MET A 256 -23.48 2.59 -1.36
CA MET A 256 -22.79 1.76 -2.35
C MET A 256 -22.53 0.33 -1.86
N LEU A 257 -22.23 0.13 -0.57
CA LEU A 257 -22.11 -1.21 0.03
C LEU A 257 -23.43 -1.97 0.01
N ARG A 258 -24.57 -1.28 0.24
CA ARG A 258 -25.91 -1.87 0.10
C ARG A 258 -26.20 -2.24 -1.35
N GLU A 259 -25.84 -1.41 -2.31
CA GLU A 259 -25.97 -1.77 -3.73
C GLU A 259 -25.13 -3.01 -4.06
N ALA A 260 -23.86 -3.00 -3.66
CA ALA A 260 -22.90 -4.08 -3.93
C ALA A 260 -23.34 -5.43 -3.35
N VAL A 261 -23.80 -5.46 -2.08
CA VAL A 261 -24.21 -6.71 -1.43
C VAL A 261 -25.52 -7.27 -1.98
N ASN A 262 -26.39 -6.42 -2.53
CA ASN A 262 -27.67 -6.81 -3.10
C ASN A 262 -27.64 -7.03 -4.62
N TYR A 263 -26.44 -7.00 -5.23
CA TYR A 263 -26.30 -7.23 -6.66
C TYR A 263 -26.84 -8.61 -7.07
N ILE A 264 -27.66 -8.61 -8.11
CA ILE A 264 -28.16 -9.81 -8.78
C ILE A 264 -27.52 -9.87 -10.16
N ASN A 265 -26.79 -10.94 -10.43
CA ASN A 265 -26.19 -11.14 -11.75
C ASN A 265 -27.31 -11.32 -12.79
N PRO A 266 -27.43 -10.44 -13.79
CA PRO A 266 -28.53 -10.48 -14.75
C PRO A 266 -28.49 -11.71 -15.67
N LYS A 267 -27.31 -12.34 -15.84
CA LYS A 267 -27.16 -13.55 -16.65
C LYS A 267 -27.62 -14.81 -15.91
N THR A 268 -27.42 -14.88 -14.59
CA THR A 268 -27.68 -16.08 -13.78
C THR A 268 -28.91 -15.96 -12.87
N GLY A 269 -29.38 -14.73 -12.60
CA GLY A 269 -30.44 -14.43 -11.64
C GLY A 269 -30.03 -14.65 -10.18
N LYS A 270 -28.76 -14.93 -9.89
CA LYS A 270 -28.27 -15.22 -8.54
C LYS A 270 -27.76 -13.96 -7.85
N SER A 271 -27.92 -13.92 -6.52
CA SER A 271 -27.24 -12.94 -5.69
C SER A 271 -25.75 -13.24 -5.64
N GLU A 272 -24.96 -12.32 -6.15
CA GLU A 272 -23.50 -12.44 -6.28
C GLU A 272 -22.86 -11.12 -5.79
N PRO A 273 -22.71 -10.93 -4.47
CA PRO A 273 -22.22 -9.67 -3.90
C PRO A 273 -20.93 -9.16 -4.56
N ILE A 274 -20.93 -7.90 -5.01
CA ILE A 274 -19.80 -7.28 -5.69
C ILE A 274 -18.66 -7.04 -4.70
N PRO A 275 -17.41 -7.47 -4.97
CA PRO A 275 -16.30 -7.22 -4.08
C PRO A 275 -15.92 -5.73 -4.06
N ILE A 276 -15.74 -5.17 -2.86
CA ILE A 276 -15.48 -3.74 -2.62
C ILE A 276 -14.19 -3.53 -1.84
N ILE A 277 -13.44 -2.48 -2.19
CA ILE A 277 -12.43 -1.81 -1.36
C ILE A 277 -12.86 -0.36 -1.17
N LEU A 278 -12.70 0.18 0.04
CA LEU A 278 -13.01 1.58 0.35
C LEU A 278 -11.74 2.40 0.53
N THR A 279 -11.61 3.55 -0.13
CA THR A 279 -10.59 4.54 0.24
C THR A 279 -10.97 5.16 1.57
N ALA A 280 -10.21 4.83 2.61
CA ALA A 280 -10.42 5.28 3.98
C ALA A 280 -9.47 6.41 4.39
N TYR A 281 -8.36 6.60 3.67
CA TYR A 281 -7.34 7.59 4.00
C TYR A 281 -6.69 8.17 2.73
N THR A 282 -6.62 9.50 2.64
CA THR A 282 -5.93 10.20 1.54
C THR A 282 -5.66 11.65 1.93
N ALA A 283 -4.66 12.30 1.35
CA ALA A 283 -4.30 13.68 1.63
C ALA A 283 -4.12 13.97 3.14
N GLY A 284 -3.44 13.05 3.84
CA GLY A 284 -3.20 13.15 5.28
C GLY A 284 -4.49 13.06 6.10
N ASN A 285 -5.61 12.69 5.45
CA ASN A 285 -6.95 12.64 6.01
C ASN A 285 -7.34 13.96 6.69
N MET A 286 -6.83 15.08 6.17
CA MET A 286 -7.10 16.40 6.71
C MET A 286 -8.55 16.80 6.40
N PRO A 287 -9.27 17.40 7.36
CA PRO A 287 -10.70 17.72 7.20
C PRO A 287 -10.96 18.74 6.08
N TYR A 288 -9.95 19.55 5.73
CA TYR A 288 -10.05 20.50 4.63
C TYR A 288 -9.67 19.92 3.26
N TYR A 289 -9.12 18.70 3.18
CA TYR A 289 -8.82 18.02 1.93
C TYR A 289 -9.84 16.95 1.56
N THR A 290 -10.34 16.15 2.51
CA THR A 290 -11.17 14.99 2.17
C THR A 290 -12.28 14.71 3.18
N SER A 291 -13.41 14.22 2.67
CA SER A 291 -14.51 13.67 3.48
C SER A 291 -14.15 12.35 4.18
N ALA A 292 -13.05 11.71 3.80
CA ALA A 292 -12.54 10.52 4.47
C ALA A 292 -12.12 10.78 5.93
N HIS A 293 -11.91 12.05 6.31
CA HIS A 293 -11.54 12.44 7.68
C HIS A 293 -12.46 11.85 8.75
N TRP A 294 -13.75 11.75 8.43
CA TRP A 294 -14.80 11.32 9.35
C TRP A 294 -15.09 9.82 9.32
N LEU A 295 -14.20 9.00 8.74
CA LEU A 295 -14.30 7.54 8.76
C LEU A 295 -13.53 6.97 9.95
N THR A 296 -14.26 6.61 11.00
CA THR A 296 -13.66 6.05 12.23
C THR A 296 -13.33 4.57 12.07
N ILE A 297 -12.37 4.08 12.86
CA ILE A 297 -12.01 2.65 12.91
C ILE A 297 -13.22 1.78 13.32
N ASP A 298 -14.03 2.23 14.27
CA ASP A 298 -15.23 1.51 14.70
C ASP A 298 -16.26 1.38 13.57
N TRP A 299 -16.43 2.42 12.76
CA TRP A 299 -17.30 2.35 11.59
C TRP A 299 -16.75 1.37 10.56
N ILE A 300 -15.45 1.39 10.28
CA ILE A 300 -14.79 0.44 9.36
C ILE A 300 -14.98 -1.00 9.84
N ASP A 301 -14.77 -1.27 11.13
CA ASP A 301 -14.99 -2.59 11.74
C ASP A 301 -16.46 -3.03 11.63
N ALA A 302 -17.41 -2.11 11.83
CA ALA A 302 -18.82 -2.38 11.64
C ALA A 302 -19.15 -2.71 10.16
N MET A 303 -18.53 -2.02 9.20
CA MET A 303 -18.71 -2.28 7.78
C MET A 303 -18.15 -3.64 7.39
N TYR A 304 -16.96 -4.01 7.87
CA TYR A 304 -16.41 -5.35 7.62
C TYR A 304 -17.32 -6.46 8.15
N ARG A 305 -17.87 -6.31 9.36
CA ARG A 305 -18.79 -7.30 9.95
C ARG A 305 -20.12 -7.39 9.21
N LYS A 306 -20.63 -6.27 8.70
CA LYS A 306 -21.92 -6.20 8.01
C LYS A 306 -21.86 -6.65 6.55
N TYR A 307 -20.74 -6.42 5.87
CA TYR A 307 -20.60 -6.66 4.43
C TYR A 307 -19.46 -7.66 4.16
N PRO A 308 -19.75 -8.94 3.94
CA PRO A 308 -18.73 -9.96 3.61
C PRO A 308 -17.97 -9.63 2.33
N ASN A 309 -18.63 -8.92 1.40
CA ASN A 309 -18.05 -8.47 0.14
C ASN A 309 -17.09 -7.27 0.28
N LEU A 310 -16.96 -6.65 1.46
CA LEU A 310 -15.90 -5.70 1.74
C LEU A 310 -14.56 -6.43 1.91
N GLN A 311 -13.69 -6.35 0.90
CA GLN A 311 -12.43 -7.11 0.80
C GLN A 311 -11.24 -6.39 1.43
N GLY A 312 -11.32 -5.07 1.59
CA GLY A 312 -10.22 -4.28 2.07
C GLY A 312 -10.53 -2.79 2.22
N ILE A 313 -9.55 -2.05 2.70
CA ILE A 313 -9.53 -0.60 2.76
C ILE A 313 -8.23 -0.06 2.15
N PHE A 314 -8.29 1.15 1.61
CA PHE A 314 -7.22 1.77 0.84
C PHE A 314 -6.78 3.11 1.44
N SER A 315 -5.47 3.29 1.61
CA SER A 315 -4.82 4.58 1.83
C SER A 315 -4.08 4.99 0.56
N THR A 316 -4.21 6.24 0.13
CA THR A 316 -3.53 6.71 -1.09
C THR A 316 -3.09 8.16 -1.00
N GLU A 317 -1.88 8.45 -1.47
CA GLU A 317 -1.37 9.81 -1.72
C GLU A 317 -1.36 10.74 -0.50
N ASN A 318 -0.40 10.50 0.41
CA ASN A 318 -0.20 11.35 1.59
C ASN A 318 1.21 11.93 1.65
N TYR A 319 2.11 11.55 0.74
CA TYR A 319 3.50 11.99 0.73
C TYR A 319 3.68 13.52 0.78
N TRP A 320 2.75 14.28 0.19
CA TRP A 320 2.79 15.74 0.13
C TRP A 320 2.17 16.42 1.36
N ILE A 321 1.44 15.67 2.19
CA ILE A 321 0.83 16.12 3.44
C ILE A 321 0.91 15.00 4.48
N TRP A 322 2.12 14.79 5.00
CA TRP A 322 2.39 13.74 5.96
C TRP A 322 1.86 14.11 7.35
N ALA A 323 0.61 13.74 7.64
CA ALA A 323 -0.05 14.04 8.91
C ALA A 323 0.72 13.48 10.12
N ASP A 324 0.59 14.14 11.27
CA ASP A 324 1.33 13.75 12.46
C ASP A 324 0.95 12.39 13.04
N ASP A 325 -0.23 11.87 12.73
CA ASP A 325 -0.72 10.59 13.24
C ASP A 325 -0.87 9.52 12.15
N ILE A 326 -0.31 9.73 10.97
CA ILE A 326 -0.47 8.83 9.82
C ILE A 326 0.05 7.41 10.11
N GLU A 327 1.19 7.25 10.77
CA GLU A 327 1.74 5.93 11.10
C GLU A 327 0.86 5.20 12.13
N ARG A 328 0.32 5.93 13.11
CA ARG A 328 -0.63 5.38 14.09
C ARG A 328 -1.94 4.96 13.43
N LYS A 329 -2.53 5.80 12.58
CA LYS A 329 -3.77 5.48 11.86
C LYS A 329 -3.57 4.32 10.89
N ALA A 330 -2.45 4.27 10.15
CA ALA A 330 -2.10 3.14 9.30
C ALA A 330 -2.00 1.83 10.09
N ALA A 331 -1.44 1.87 11.31
CA ALA A 331 -1.40 0.71 12.20
C ALA A 331 -2.81 0.23 12.60
N GLU A 332 -3.72 1.15 12.89
CA GLU A 332 -5.12 0.85 13.22
C GLU A 332 -5.88 0.27 12.01
N TYR A 333 -5.68 0.82 10.81
CA TYR A 333 -6.25 0.29 9.56
C TYR A 333 -5.76 -1.12 9.26
N LEU A 334 -4.48 -1.40 9.46
CA LEU A 334 -3.93 -2.75 9.29
C LEU A 334 -4.53 -3.73 10.30
N LYS A 335 -4.60 -3.35 11.59
CA LYS A 335 -5.17 -4.18 12.65
C LYS A 335 -6.64 -4.52 12.39
N VAL A 336 -7.47 -3.53 12.06
CA VAL A 336 -8.91 -3.78 11.78
C VAL A 336 -9.11 -4.62 10.53
N SER A 337 -8.25 -4.48 9.52
CA SER A 337 -8.29 -5.34 8.33
C SER A 337 -7.90 -6.78 8.67
N ALA A 338 -6.84 -6.97 9.45
CA ALA A 338 -6.40 -8.30 9.92
C ALA A 338 -7.46 -9.00 10.77
N LYS A 339 -8.08 -8.27 11.71
CA LYS A 339 -9.22 -8.74 12.52
C LYS A 339 -10.35 -9.33 11.69
N ASN A 340 -10.58 -8.78 10.51
CA ASN A 340 -11.72 -9.10 9.67
C ASN A 340 -11.36 -9.93 8.43
N GLY A 341 -10.09 -10.36 8.27
CA GLY A 341 -9.61 -11.11 7.11
C GLY A 341 -9.49 -10.29 5.82
N GLY A 342 -9.67 -8.97 5.90
CA GLY A 342 -9.52 -8.03 4.78
C GLY A 342 -8.08 -7.54 4.60
N TYR A 343 -7.84 -6.78 3.54
CA TYR A 343 -6.53 -6.17 3.27
C TYR A 343 -6.51 -4.67 3.59
N PHE A 344 -5.44 -4.21 4.24
CA PHE A 344 -5.05 -2.80 4.19
C PHE A 344 -4.10 -2.63 3.01
N ILE A 345 -4.52 -1.81 2.04
CA ILE A 345 -3.74 -1.47 0.86
C ILE A 345 -3.28 -0.03 1.01
N TRP A 346 -2.00 0.27 0.80
CA TRP A 346 -1.48 1.62 0.84
C TRP A 346 -0.71 1.93 -0.44
N ALA A 347 -1.15 2.91 -1.23
CA ALA A 347 -0.39 3.43 -2.36
C ALA A 347 0.30 4.74 -1.98
N GLU A 348 1.63 4.77 -2.05
CA GLU A 348 2.43 5.93 -1.62
C GLU A 348 3.72 6.05 -2.44
N GLN A 349 4.31 7.24 -2.49
CA GLN A 349 5.59 7.49 -3.17
C GLN A 349 6.62 8.01 -2.17
N ASN A 350 7.91 7.69 -2.33
CA ASN A 350 8.96 8.10 -1.38
C ASN A 350 9.31 9.60 -1.37
N ASN A 351 8.42 10.47 -1.83
CA ASN A 351 8.57 11.91 -1.72
C ASN A 351 8.66 12.31 -0.23
N GLY A 352 9.64 13.13 0.12
CA GLY A 352 9.86 13.54 1.52
C GLY A 352 10.12 12.35 2.47
N ALA A 353 10.72 11.27 1.96
CA ALA A 353 10.99 10.03 2.68
C ALA A 353 9.73 9.32 3.21
N ALA A 354 8.58 9.45 2.55
CA ALA A 354 7.30 8.91 3.03
C ALA A 354 7.35 7.41 3.33
N ILE A 355 7.97 6.59 2.48
CA ILE A 355 8.05 5.13 2.70
C ILE A 355 8.93 4.84 3.93
N GLU A 356 10.05 5.54 4.05
CA GLU A 356 10.98 5.37 5.18
C GLU A 356 10.35 5.83 6.51
N LYS A 357 9.61 6.96 6.49
CA LYS A 357 8.84 7.49 7.62
C LYS A 357 7.74 6.53 8.05
N ALA A 358 7.00 5.93 7.10
CA ALA A 358 5.96 4.96 7.40
C ALA A 358 6.46 3.81 8.28
N PHE A 359 7.72 3.40 8.13
CA PHE A 359 8.34 2.36 8.97
C PHE A 359 9.14 2.91 10.16
N GLY A 360 8.99 4.18 10.50
CA GLY A 360 9.50 4.76 11.74
C GLY A 360 10.87 5.44 11.66
N LYS A 361 11.34 5.84 10.47
CA LYS A 361 12.58 6.64 10.32
C LYS A 361 12.64 7.83 11.28
N ASN A 362 11.51 8.50 11.50
CA ASN A 362 11.41 9.69 12.35
C ASN A 362 10.88 9.41 13.78
N GLY A 363 11.03 8.18 14.27
CA GLY A 363 10.66 7.83 15.65
C GLY A 363 9.17 7.55 15.89
N LYS A 364 8.39 7.31 14.83
CA LYS A 364 6.98 6.88 14.87
C LYS A 364 6.85 5.41 14.41
N PRO A 365 7.12 4.42 15.28
CA PRO A 365 7.25 3.00 14.88
C PRO A 365 5.92 2.23 14.88
N GLU A 366 4.77 2.89 15.10
CA GLU A 366 3.46 2.26 15.29
C GLU A 366 3.09 1.35 14.13
N PHE A 367 3.22 1.84 12.90
CA PHE A 367 2.93 1.05 11.71
C PHE A 367 3.91 -0.09 11.53
N ARG A 368 5.21 0.14 11.72
CA ARG A 368 6.23 -0.94 11.68
C ARG A 368 5.87 -2.09 12.62
N LYS A 369 5.52 -1.78 13.87
CA LYS A 369 5.12 -2.79 14.87
C LYS A 369 3.86 -3.56 14.44
N ALA A 370 2.90 -2.88 13.82
CA ALA A 370 1.71 -3.55 13.30
C ALA A 370 2.06 -4.46 12.11
N VAL A 371 2.92 -4.02 11.19
CA VAL A 371 3.35 -4.85 10.06
C VAL A 371 4.10 -6.10 10.53
N GLU A 372 4.96 -6.01 11.54
CA GLU A 372 5.64 -7.17 12.12
C GLU A 372 4.66 -8.26 12.60
N GLN A 373 3.42 -7.91 12.92
CA GLN A 373 2.36 -8.84 13.36
C GLN A 373 1.37 -9.21 12.25
N TYR A 374 1.07 -8.28 11.34
CA TYR A 374 -0.08 -8.37 10.43
C TYR A 374 0.31 -8.21 8.94
N ASN A 375 1.58 -8.40 8.58
CA ASN A 375 2.07 -8.21 7.21
C ASN A 375 1.26 -9.00 6.16
N ASP A 376 0.71 -10.17 6.51
CA ASP A 376 -0.14 -10.96 5.61
C ASP A 376 -1.41 -10.22 5.15
N ASN A 377 -1.87 -9.21 5.88
CA ASN A 377 -3.03 -8.37 5.52
C ASN A 377 -2.61 -7.03 4.91
N PHE A 378 -1.31 -6.81 4.65
CA PHE A 378 -0.79 -5.55 4.13
C PHE A 378 -0.32 -5.67 2.68
N ILE A 379 -0.78 -4.76 1.83
CA ILE A 379 -0.30 -4.59 0.46
C ILE A 379 0.26 -3.18 0.34
N PHE A 380 1.53 -3.08 -0.08
CA PHE A 380 2.16 -1.78 -0.35
C PHE A 380 2.28 -1.58 -1.86
N MET A 381 1.80 -0.45 -2.36
CA MET A 381 1.89 -0.04 -3.75
C MET A 381 2.69 1.25 -3.87
N PHE A 382 3.42 1.42 -4.97
CA PHE A 382 3.87 2.76 -5.35
C PHE A 382 2.69 3.61 -5.88
N LYS A 383 2.81 4.94 -5.84
CA LYS A 383 1.91 5.86 -6.57
C LYS A 383 2.76 6.86 -7.36
N ASN A 384 2.88 6.68 -8.67
CA ASN A 384 3.87 7.44 -9.45
C ASN A 384 3.41 8.83 -9.92
N THR A 385 2.31 9.34 -9.38
CA THR A 385 1.79 10.68 -9.66
C THR A 385 2.86 11.78 -9.58
N PRO A 386 3.63 11.96 -8.48
CA PRO A 386 4.54 13.09 -8.31
C PRO A 386 5.87 12.81 -9.04
N ALA A 387 5.78 12.70 -10.36
CA ALA A 387 6.86 12.27 -11.24
C ALA A 387 7.96 13.33 -11.41
N ALA A 388 7.66 14.60 -11.11
CA ALA A 388 8.65 15.67 -11.15
C ALA A 388 9.76 15.49 -10.11
N GLU A 389 9.44 14.85 -8.99
CA GLU A 389 10.38 14.59 -7.90
C GLU A 389 11.24 13.34 -8.15
N GLY A 390 10.89 12.54 -9.17
CA GLY A 390 11.69 11.42 -9.66
C GLY A 390 11.92 10.32 -8.63
N ASN A 391 10.85 9.84 -7.98
CA ASN A 391 10.92 8.81 -6.94
C ASN A 391 10.43 7.42 -7.41
N ASP A 392 10.21 7.22 -8.69
CA ASP A 392 9.71 5.98 -9.28
C ASP A 392 10.61 4.78 -8.95
N ALA A 393 11.85 4.80 -9.42
CA ALA A 393 12.81 3.72 -9.18
C ALA A 393 13.07 3.41 -7.68
N PRO A 394 13.32 4.39 -6.78
CA PRO A 394 13.53 4.09 -5.37
C PRO A 394 12.25 3.57 -4.68
N THR A 395 11.07 4.05 -5.06
CA THR A 395 9.83 3.55 -4.47
C THR A 395 9.56 2.12 -4.91
N THR A 396 9.65 1.81 -6.22
CA THR A 396 9.50 0.44 -6.74
C THR A 396 10.54 -0.51 -6.11
N SER A 397 11.78 -0.04 -5.92
CA SER A 397 12.83 -0.77 -5.20
C SER A 397 12.43 -1.12 -3.77
N TYR A 398 11.84 -0.16 -3.02
CA TYR A 398 11.32 -0.42 -1.68
C TYR A 398 10.12 -1.38 -1.69
N MET A 399 9.15 -1.21 -2.58
CA MET A 399 7.97 -2.09 -2.64
C MET A 399 8.39 -3.56 -2.80
N LYS A 400 9.31 -3.82 -3.73
CA LYS A 400 9.90 -5.15 -3.92
C LYS A 400 10.65 -5.63 -2.68
N GLY A 401 11.55 -4.81 -2.11
CA GLY A 401 12.39 -5.25 -0.99
C GLY A 401 11.63 -5.46 0.32
N ILE A 402 10.62 -4.63 0.62
CA ILE A 402 9.70 -4.79 1.76
C ILE A 402 8.93 -6.11 1.65
N TRP A 403 8.43 -6.43 0.46
CA TRP A 403 7.77 -7.70 0.19
C TRP A 403 8.73 -8.88 0.39
N LEU A 404 9.94 -8.82 -0.18
CA LEU A 404 10.94 -9.87 0.02
C LEU A 404 11.28 -10.06 1.50
N ALA A 405 11.41 -8.97 2.25
CA ALA A 405 11.71 -8.97 3.67
C ALA A 405 10.55 -9.36 4.60
N ASN A 406 9.40 -9.81 4.08
CA ASN A 406 8.20 -10.20 4.86
C ASN A 406 7.58 -9.03 5.66
N TYR A 407 7.70 -7.80 5.14
CA TYR A 407 7.01 -6.62 5.69
C TYR A 407 5.80 -6.21 4.85
N SER A 408 5.42 -7.00 3.84
CA SER A 408 4.11 -6.94 3.17
C SER A 408 3.77 -8.31 2.59
N HIS A 409 2.48 -8.59 2.46
CA HIS A 409 1.97 -9.83 1.85
C HIS A 409 2.27 -9.88 0.36
N GLN A 410 2.02 -8.75 -0.31
CA GLN A 410 2.20 -8.52 -1.73
C GLN A 410 2.52 -7.06 -1.97
N TRP A 411 2.87 -6.72 -3.20
CA TRP A 411 3.09 -5.34 -3.61
C TRP A 411 2.55 -5.08 -5.02
N GLY A 412 2.51 -3.81 -5.40
CA GLY A 412 1.98 -3.37 -6.68
C GLY A 412 2.27 -1.91 -7.00
N GLY A 413 1.43 -1.33 -7.84
CA GLY A 413 1.56 0.07 -8.24
C GLY A 413 0.26 0.70 -8.71
N LEU A 414 0.11 1.98 -8.39
CA LEU A 414 -0.84 2.88 -9.00
C LEU A 414 -0.09 3.73 -10.04
N MET A 415 -0.34 3.44 -11.31
CA MET A 415 0.28 4.10 -12.46
C MET A 415 -0.63 5.23 -12.95
N ASP A 416 -0.12 6.45 -12.94
CA ASP A 416 -0.95 7.65 -13.03
C ASP A 416 -0.57 8.54 -14.21
N THR A 417 -1.50 8.73 -15.14
CA THR A 417 -1.33 9.61 -16.30
C THR A 417 -1.21 11.08 -15.96
N TRP A 418 -1.55 11.48 -14.73
CA TRP A 418 -1.18 12.80 -14.19
C TRP A 418 0.33 13.03 -14.13
N LYS A 419 1.19 12.00 -14.25
CA LYS A 419 2.64 12.19 -14.40
C LYS A 419 3.01 13.11 -15.58
N TRP A 420 2.19 13.12 -16.63
CA TRP A 420 2.37 14.01 -17.78
C TRP A 420 2.15 15.50 -17.40
N TYR A 421 1.17 15.75 -16.51
CA TYR A 421 0.94 17.06 -15.90
C TYR A 421 2.08 17.46 -14.98
N GLU A 422 2.44 16.56 -14.08
CA GLU A 422 3.44 16.80 -13.03
C GLU A 422 4.81 17.14 -13.63
N THR A 423 5.18 16.48 -14.73
CA THR A 423 6.43 16.75 -15.46
C THR A 423 6.33 17.87 -16.49
N GLY A 424 5.16 18.51 -16.65
CA GLY A 424 4.97 19.67 -17.51
C GLY A 424 5.06 19.38 -19.01
N LYS A 425 4.85 18.12 -19.41
CA LYS A 425 4.80 17.72 -20.83
C LYS A 425 3.48 18.17 -21.45
N TRP A 426 3.47 18.35 -22.76
CA TRP A 426 2.30 18.75 -23.54
C TRP A 426 2.13 17.81 -24.74
N ARG A 427 1.90 18.31 -25.96
CA ARG A 427 1.76 17.50 -27.17
C ARG A 427 2.93 16.51 -27.30
N LEU A 428 2.61 15.25 -27.64
CA LEU A 428 3.57 14.17 -27.76
C LEU A 428 4.73 14.56 -28.69
N PHE A 429 5.96 14.23 -28.28
CA PHE A 429 7.22 14.54 -28.97
C PHE A 429 7.52 16.02 -29.20
N SER A 430 6.68 16.93 -28.72
CA SER A 430 6.93 18.34 -28.90
C SER A 430 7.92 18.85 -27.85
N PRO A 431 8.89 19.69 -28.26
CA PRO A 431 9.89 20.22 -27.35
C PRO A 431 9.29 21.25 -26.38
N GLY A 432 10.06 21.60 -25.36
CA GLY A 432 9.66 22.57 -24.34
C GLY A 432 8.81 21.97 -23.24
N ASN A 433 8.55 22.78 -22.21
CA ASN A 433 7.85 22.38 -20.99
C ASN A 433 6.83 23.46 -20.62
N ILE A 434 5.58 23.06 -20.39
CA ILE A 434 4.50 23.99 -20.05
C ILE A 434 4.28 24.11 -18.54
N GLY A 435 5.02 23.34 -17.75
CA GLY A 435 4.82 23.16 -16.32
C GLY A 435 3.46 22.54 -16.00
N LYS A 436 3.05 22.68 -14.74
CA LYS A 436 1.77 22.21 -14.22
C LYS A 436 0.61 23.17 -14.61
N SER A 437 0.33 23.34 -15.90
CA SER A 437 -0.53 24.42 -16.40
C SER A 437 -1.79 24.01 -17.16
N GLN A 438 -1.87 22.81 -17.73
CA GLN A 438 -3.00 22.35 -18.56
C GLN A 438 -3.47 20.96 -18.12
N GLY A 439 -3.65 20.77 -16.81
CA GLY A 439 -3.83 19.45 -16.17
C GLY A 439 -4.74 18.50 -16.92
N ASN A 440 -5.95 18.94 -17.28
CA ASN A 440 -6.92 18.08 -17.94
C ASN A 440 -6.62 17.71 -19.39
N ARG A 441 -5.75 18.46 -20.09
CA ARG A 441 -5.20 18.04 -21.38
C ARG A 441 -4.02 17.09 -21.17
N GLN A 442 -3.21 17.35 -20.15
CA GLN A 442 -1.97 16.63 -19.89
C GLN A 442 -2.23 15.16 -19.50
N TRP A 443 -3.15 14.86 -18.58
CA TRP A 443 -3.42 13.46 -18.19
C TRP A 443 -4.08 12.60 -19.28
N LEU A 444 -4.58 13.21 -20.36
CA LEU A 444 -5.09 12.52 -21.54
C LEU A 444 -4.01 12.19 -22.57
N THR A 445 -2.80 12.75 -22.42
CA THR A 445 -1.77 12.77 -23.48
C THR A 445 -0.74 11.65 -23.35
N GLU A 446 -0.59 11.03 -22.19
CA GLU A 446 0.30 9.88 -22.04
C GLU A 446 -0.07 8.77 -23.04
N PRO A 447 0.90 8.24 -23.81
CA PRO A 447 0.65 7.16 -24.75
C PRO A 447 0.10 5.90 -24.09
N GLU A 448 -0.90 5.28 -24.71
CA GLU A 448 -1.62 4.17 -24.09
C GLU A 448 -0.72 2.98 -23.75
N ALA A 449 0.11 2.53 -24.71
CA ALA A 449 1.01 1.39 -24.52
C ALA A 449 2.07 1.62 -23.42
N MET A 450 2.36 2.88 -23.07
CA MET A 450 3.31 3.21 -22.00
C MET A 450 2.83 2.73 -20.63
N LEU A 451 1.51 2.69 -20.38
CA LEU A 451 0.96 2.11 -19.15
C LEU A 451 1.23 0.60 -19.06
N GLY A 452 1.31 -0.09 -20.21
CA GLY A 452 1.76 -1.48 -20.27
C GLY A 452 3.24 -1.63 -19.92
N GLU A 453 4.08 -0.71 -20.39
CA GLU A 453 5.51 -0.65 -20.05
C GLU A 453 5.73 -0.41 -18.55
N GLU A 454 4.94 0.48 -17.94
CA GLU A 454 4.95 0.69 -16.49
C GLU A 454 4.48 -0.55 -15.73
N ALA A 455 3.41 -1.19 -16.18
CA ALA A 455 2.86 -2.38 -15.54
C ALA A 455 3.81 -3.60 -15.61
N LEU A 456 4.65 -3.67 -16.66
CA LEU A 456 5.72 -4.66 -16.75
C LEU A 456 6.70 -4.54 -15.57
N SER A 457 6.99 -3.34 -15.06
CA SER A 457 7.87 -3.17 -13.90
C SER A 457 7.34 -3.87 -12.65
N ILE A 458 6.02 -3.92 -12.48
CA ILE A 458 5.35 -4.64 -11.39
C ILE A 458 5.43 -6.14 -11.66
N TYR A 459 4.93 -6.56 -12.82
CA TYR A 459 4.82 -7.98 -13.21
C TYR A 459 6.17 -8.71 -13.19
N LEU A 460 7.20 -8.14 -13.84
CA LEU A 460 8.51 -8.76 -13.98
C LEU A 460 9.29 -8.87 -12.67
N ASN A 461 8.80 -8.23 -11.60
CA ASN A 461 9.45 -8.18 -10.30
C ASN A 461 8.62 -8.82 -9.17
N GLY A 462 7.56 -9.57 -9.55
CA GLY A 462 6.75 -10.35 -8.63
C GLY A 462 5.63 -9.57 -7.93
N GLY A 463 5.40 -8.32 -8.33
CA GLY A 463 4.22 -7.57 -7.90
C GLY A 463 2.96 -8.09 -8.59
N ALA A 464 1.81 -7.94 -7.94
CA ALA A 464 0.56 -8.57 -8.38
C ALA A 464 -0.69 -7.68 -8.20
N VAL A 465 -0.52 -6.40 -7.85
CA VAL A 465 -1.62 -5.47 -7.62
C VAL A 465 -1.50 -4.24 -8.52
N TYR A 466 -2.55 -3.95 -9.27
CA TYR A 466 -2.56 -2.91 -10.30
C TYR A 466 -3.72 -1.95 -10.07
N ASN A 467 -3.41 -0.65 -10.12
CA ASN A 467 -4.40 0.42 -10.14
C ASN A 467 -3.89 1.54 -11.08
N PHE A 468 -4.79 2.43 -11.49
CA PHE A 468 -4.50 3.43 -12.51
C PHE A 468 -5.27 4.72 -12.27
N GLU A 469 -4.69 5.84 -12.66
CA GLU A 469 -5.34 7.16 -12.77
C GLU A 469 -4.91 7.82 -14.09
N HIS A 470 -5.64 8.76 -14.68
CA HIS A 470 -6.97 9.24 -14.29
C HIS A 470 -8.10 8.26 -14.72
N PRO A 471 -9.07 7.90 -13.85
CA PRO A 471 -10.00 6.80 -14.11
C PRO A 471 -10.80 6.90 -15.42
N SER A 472 -11.21 8.10 -15.80
CA SER A 472 -11.99 8.31 -17.02
C SER A 472 -11.23 7.94 -18.30
N TYR A 473 -9.90 8.06 -18.30
CA TYR A 473 -9.08 7.66 -19.46
C TYR A 473 -8.55 6.25 -19.32
N THR A 474 -8.11 5.84 -18.13
CA THR A 474 -7.52 4.51 -17.92
C THR A 474 -8.55 3.39 -17.87
N TYR A 475 -9.78 3.64 -17.44
CA TYR A 475 -10.85 2.64 -17.38
C TYR A 475 -12.03 2.96 -18.28
N GLY A 476 -12.44 4.23 -18.37
CA GLY A 476 -13.57 4.68 -19.19
C GLY A 476 -14.65 5.43 -18.42
N VAL A 477 -15.79 5.63 -19.08
CA VAL A 477 -16.90 6.49 -18.65
C VAL A 477 -18.23 5.88 -19.07
N LYS A 478 -19.33 6.22 -18.38
CA LYS A 478 -20.70 5.75 -18.65
C LYS A 478 -20.85 4.22 -18.72
N ASN A 479 -20.05 3.53 -17.92
CA ASN A 479 -19.87 2.08 -17.87
C ASN A 479 -19.23 1.49 -19.12
N GLU A 480 -18.75 2.29 -20.08
CA GLU A 480 -18.02 1.83 -21.25
C GLU A 480 -16.51 1.77 -20.93
N GLU A 481 -15.83 0.81 -21.54
CA GLU A 481 -14.37 0.69 -21.45
C GLU A 481 -13.72 1.75 -22.35
N SER A 482 -12.71 2.45 -21.84
CA SER A 482 -11.87 3.28 -22.69
C SER A 482 -11.01 2.41 -23.62
N LEU A 483 -10.51 2.97 -24.73
CA LEU A 483 -9.60 2.23 -25.60
C LEU A 483 -8.29 1.86 -24.89
N LEU A 484 -7.76 2.72 -24.01
CA LEU A 484 -6.63 2.40 -23.14
C LEU A 484 -6.92 1.16 -22.28
N PHE A 485 -8.09 1.10 -21.65
CA PHE A 485 -8.46 -0.07 -20.85
C PHE A 485 -8.54 -1.31 -21.73
N LYS A 486 -9.31 -1.23 -22.81
CA LYS A 486 -9.65 -2.36 -23.67
C LYS A 486 -8.42 -2.93 -24.38
N GLU A 487 -7.59 -2.08 -24.97
CA GLU A 487 -6.52 -2.49 -25.87
C GLU A 487 -5.18 -2.72 -25.14
N VAL A 488 -4.97 -2.13 -23.96
CA VAL A 488 -3.71 -2.25 -23.19
C VAL A 488 -3.91 -2.90 -21.83
N ILE A 489 -4.62 -2.25 -20.90
CA ILE A 489 -4.68 -2.69 -19.49
C ILE A 489 -5.35 -4.06 -19.38
N LYS A 490 -6.48 -4.26 -20.06
CA LYS A 490 -7.22 -5.52 -20.07
C LYS A 490 -6.40 -6.65 -20.67
N ASN A 491 -5.76 -6.43 -21.81
CA ASN A 491 -4.92 -7.42 -22.48
C ASN A 491 -3.69 -7.77 -21.65
N PHE A 492 -3.04 -6.77 -21.05
CA PHE A 492 -1.93 -6.99 -20.12
C PHE A 492 -2.35 -7.79 -18.88
N PHE A 493 -3.49 -7.44 -18.28
CA PHE A 493 -3.96 -8.12 -17.07
C PHE A 493 -4.39 -9.56 -17.35
N ARG A 494 -5.01 -9.83 -18.52
CA ARG A 494 -5.24 -11.19 -19.01
C ARG A 494 -3.93 -11.96 -19.21
N TYR A 495 -2.90 -11.31 -19.76
CA TYR A 495 -1.59 -11.92 -19.89
C TYR A 495 -1.03 -12.33 -18.52
N ALA A 496 -1.11 -11.44 -17.51
CA ALA A 496 -0.62 -11.72 -16.15
C ALA A 496 -1.42 -12.81 -15.41
N ILE A 497 -2.71 -12.99 -15.73
CA ILE A 497 -3.52 -14.12 -15.23
C ILE A 497 -3.09 -15.42 -15.90
N ALA A 498 -2.95 -15.42 -17.23
CA ALA A 498 -2.60 -16.61 -18.02
C ALA A 498 -1.15 -17.06 -17.80
N HIS A 499 -0.25 -16.11 -17.51
CA HIS A 499 1.16 -16.35 -17.22
C HIS A 499 1.45 -15.67 -15.87
N PRO A 500 1.28 -16.38 -14.74
CA PRO A 500 1.58 -15.82 -13.43
C PRO A 500 2.99 -15.22 -13.41
N GLY A 501 3.10 -14.01 -12.87
CA GLY A 501 4.40 -13.37 -12.67
C GLY A 501 5.32 -14.21 -11.76
N PRO A 502 6.62 -13.91 -11.69
CA PRO A 502 7.55 -14.62 -10.82
C PRO A 502 7.04 -14.70 -9.38
N SER A 503 7.11 -15.88 -8.79
CA SER A 503 6.79 -16.04 -7.38
C SER A 503 7.81 -15.33 -6.50
N LYS A 504 7.50 -15.20 -5.21
CA LYS A 504 8.48 -14.69 -4.23
C LYS A 504 9.78 -15.50 -4.25
N GLU A 505 9.66 -16.81 -4.37
CA GLU A 505 10.79 -17.74 -4.44
C GLU A 505 11.63 -17.50 -5.71
N ASP A 506 11.00 -17.33 -6.87
CA ASP A 506 11.70 -17.00 -8.12
C ASP A 506 12.48 -15.68 -8.03
N ILE A 507 11.89 -14.67 -7.38
CA ILE A 507 12.55 -13.38 -7.17
C ILE A 507 13.70 -13.50 -6.16
N ILE A 508 13.55 -14.28 -5.09
CA ILE A 508 14.64 -14.58 -4.16
C ILE A 508 15.82 -15.26 -4.88
N ASN A 509 15.53 -16.27 -5.71
CA ASN A 509 16.54 -17.04 -6.45
C ASN A 509 17.30 -16.20 -7.49
N SER A 510 16.62 -15.26 -8.13
CA SER A 510 17.21 -14.36 -9.13
C SER A 510 17.92 -13.14 -8.51
N THR A 511 17.56 -12.71 -7.30
CA THR A 511 18.18 -11.57 -6.63
C THR A 511 19.61 -11.90 -6.20
N LYS A 512 20.58 -11.06 -6.58
CA LYS A 512 21.98 -11.18 -6.15
C LYS A 512 22.39 -10.16 -5.09
N VAL A 513 21.77 -8.98 -5.13
CA VAL A 513 22.05 -7.87 -4.22
C VAL A 513 20.75 -7.29 -3.71
N LEU A 514 20.68 -7.06 -2.40
CA LEU A 514 19.63 -6.30 -1.73
C LEU A 514 20.25 -5.09 -1.03
N LEU A 515 19.63 -3.92 -1.20
CA LEU A 515 20.09 -2.67 -0.59
C LEU A 515 19.40 -2.45 0.75
N HIS A 516 20.16 -2.06 1.78
CA HIS A 516 19.63 -1.69 3.09
C HIS A 516 20.02 -0.25 3.42
N GLY A 517 19.04 0.61 3.66
CA GLY A 517 19.27 2.01 3.95
C GLY A 517 18.19 2.92 3.38
N ASP A 518 18.50 4.22 3.36
CA ASP A 518 17.55 5.26 2.99
C ASP A 518 17.95 5.99 1.70
N PHE A 519 17.18 5.82 0.62
CA PHE A 519 17.32 6.57 -0.62
C PHE A 519 17.17 8.09 -0.43
N SER A 520 16.42 8.53 0.60
CA SER A 520 16.35 9.96 0.96
C SER A 520 17.71 10.59 1.23
N ASN A 521 18.69 9.76 1.62
CA ASN A 521 20.06 10.16 1.94
C ASN A 521 21.06 9.78 0.83
N ALA A 522 20.60 9.16 -0.26
CA ALA A 522 21.40 8.66 -1.38
C ALA A 522 20.95 9.23 -2.74
N GLY A 523 20.32 10.42 -2.72
CA GLY A 523 19.94 11.14 -3.94
C GLY A 523 18.61 10.72 -4.57
N ASN A 524 17.78 9.94 -3.87
CA ASN A 524 16.48 9.45 -4.37
C ASN A 524 16.62 8.80 -5.77
N GLY A 525 15.83 9.20 -6.76
CA GLY A 525 15.88 8.65 -8.12
C GLY A 525 17.24 8.79 -8.80
N ASN A 526 18.04 9.81 -8.45
CA ASN A 526 19.39 9.97 -9.01
C ASN A 526 20.32 8.80 -8.65
N PHE A 527 19.97 7.99 -7.64
CA PHE A 527 20.68 6.75 -7.36
C PHE A 527 20.65 5.77 -8.56
N PHE A 528 19.61 5.80 -9.39
CA PHE A 528 19.41 4.84 -10.48
C PHE A 528 19.75 5.39 -11.87
N VAL A 529 19.90 6.72 -11.99
CA VAL A 529 20.26 7.39 -13.23
C VAL A 529 21.62 6.89 -13.74
N GLY A 530 21.66 6.47 -15.00
CA GLY A 530 22.81 5.85 -15.64
C GLY A 530 23.09 4.42 -15.22
N LEU A 531 22.42 3.89 -14.18
CA LEU A 531 22.51 2.48 -13.82
C LEU A 531 21.47 1.66 -14.59
N ASN A 532 20.19 1.96 -14.37
CA ASN A 532 19.06 1.31 -15.05
C ASN A 532 17.90 2.25 -15.36
N THR A 533 18.06 3.56 -15.17
CA THR A 533 17.14 4.58 -15.68
C THR A 533 17.91 5.66 -16.43
N GLU A 534 17.28 6.29 -17.42
CA GLU A 534 17.90 7.37 -18.21
C GLU A 534 17.94 8.70 -17.42
N LYS A 535 16.87 8.95 -16.64
CA LYS A 535 16.65 10.16 -15.86
C LYS A 535 15.89 9.82 -14.58
N ALA A 536 15.84 10.72 -13.62
CA ALA A 536 15.09 10.49 -12.38
C ALA A 536 13.57 10.56 -12.63
N GLN A 537 13.14 11.48 -13.51
CA GLN A 537 11.73 11.72 -13.86
C GLN A 537 11.27 10.77 -14.98
N THR A 538 11.26 9.46 -14.70
CA THR A 538 10.76 8.44 -15.62
C THR A 538 10.22 7.26 -14.82
N PRO A 539 9.08 6.67 -15.25
CA PRO A 539 8.63 5.41 -14.71
C PRO A 539 9.27 4.19 -15.42
N LEU A 540 10.06 4.42 -16.47
CA LEU A 540 10.64 3.38 -17.32
C LEU A 540 12.13 3.14 -17.02
N TYR A 541 12.55 1.88 -17.11
CA TYR A 541 13.94 1.45 -17.01
C TYR A 541 14.61 1.36 -18.38
N THR A 542 15.92 1.60 -18.42
CA THR A 542 16.74 1.49 -19.64
C THR A 542 17.29 0.08 -19.85
N THR A 543 17.41 -0.72 -18.79
CA THR A 543 17.87 -2.10 -18.87
C THR A 543 17.23 -3.01 -17.84
N GLY A 544 16.96 -4.25 -18.22
CA GLY A 544 16.50 -5.31 -17.32
C GLY A 544 17.64 -6.15 -16.73
N ARG A 545 18.92 -5.83 -17.01
CA ARG A 545 20.09 -6.59 -16.53
C ARG A 545 20.08 -6.88 -15.03
N TYR A 546 19.61 -5.92 -14.24
CA TYR A 546 19.53 -6.03 -12.77
C TYR A 546 18.08 -6.24 -12.27
N ALA A 547 17.12 -6.31 -13.19
CA ALA A 547 15.70 -6.08 -12.92
C ALA A 547 15.51 -4.81 -12.05
N VAL A 548 14.50 -4.80 -11.17
CA VAL A 548 14.45 -3.85 -10.05
C VAL A 548 15.34 -4.38 -8.92
N ILE A 549 16.38 -3.64 -8.55
CA ILE A 549 17.22 -3.96 -7.39
C ILE A 549 16.38 -3.72 -6.12
N PRO A 550 16.13 -4.74 -5.27
CA PRO A 550 15.30 -4.57 -4.08
C PRO A 550 16.02 -3.77 -2.98
N ALA A 551 15.26 -2.95 -2.25
CA ALA A 551 15.77 -2.20 -1.09
C ALA A 551 14.84 -2.27 0.12
N VAL A 552 15.42 -2.16 1.30
CA VAL A 552 14.70 -2.12 2.59
C VAL A 552 15.14 -0.85 3.34
N PRO A 553 14.21 0.01 3.82
CA PRO A 553 14.53 1.17 4.63
C PRO A 553 15.36 0.81 5.87
N SER A 554 16.21 1.74 6.33
CA SER A 554 17.08 1.49 7.49
C SER A 554 16.33 1.20 8.80
N SER A 555 15.07 1.64 8.89
CA SER A 555 14.17 1.45 10.04
C SER A 555 13.63 0.02 10.16
N LEU A 556 13.78 -0.79 9.11
CA LEU A 556 13.42 -2.22 9.08
C LEU A 556 14.67 -3.10 9.20
N SER A 557 14.49 -4.26 9.84
CA SER A 557 15.57 -5.24 9.95
C SER A 557 15.63 -6.12 8.70
N VAL A 558 16.84 -6.51 8.34
CA VAL A 558 17.13 -7.51 7.29
C VAL A 558 17.65 -8.82 7.88
N ASP A 559 17.58 -8.98 9.20
CA ASP A 559 18.19 -10.13 9.88
C ASP A 559 17.44 -11.43 9.61
N ALA A 560 16.12 -11.38 9.39
CA ALA A 560 15.34 -12.53 8.98
C ALA A 560 15.82 -13.05 7.62
N LEU A 561 16.04 -12.15 6.65
CA LEU A 561 16.60 -12.48 5.34
C LEU A 561 18.04 -13.03 5.41
N LYS A 562 18.84 -12.64 6.40
CA LYS A 562 20.21 -13.18 6.54
C LYS A 562 20.24 -14.59 7.16
N LYS A 563 19.19 -14.96 7.91
CA LYS A 563 19.10 -16.23 8.63
C LYS A 563 18.36 -17.31 7.85
N ASP A 564 17.49 -16.89 6.93
CA ASP A 564 16.74 -17.79 6.07
C ASP A 564 17.66 -18.47 5.04
N THR A 565 17.54 -19.79 4.94
CA THR A 565 18.36 -20.63 4.06
C THR A 565 18.14 -20.31 2.59
N ASP A 566 16.96 -19.80 2.24
CA ASP A 566 16.55 -19.55 0.86
C ASP A 566 17.14 -18.23 0.35
N THR A 567 17.44 -17.29 1.26
CA THR A 567 18.00 -15.97 0.95
C THR A 567 19.49 -15.83 1.26
N LYS A 568 20.15 -16.90 1.72
CA LYS A 568 21.58 -16.90 2.12
C LYS A 568 22.56 -16.44 1.03
N ASN A 569 22.16 -16.53 -0.24
CA ASN A 569 22.97 -16.15 -1.40
C ASN A 569 22.79 -14.68 -1.80
N ILE A 570 21.86 -13.95 -1.17
CA ILE A 570 21.64 -12.53 -1.44
C ILE A 570 22.66 -11.71 -0.65
N LEU A 571 23.46 -10.93 -1.36
CA LEU A 571 24.37 -9.99 -0.73
C LEU A 571 23.59 -8.75 -0.27
N VAL A 572 23.47 -8.58 1.04
CA VAL A 572 22.88 -7.37 1.63
C VAL A 572 23.95 -6.27 1.75
N LYS A 573 23.77 -5.15 1.05
CA LYS A 573 24.70 -4.01 1.08
C LYS A 573 24.04 -2.76 1.63
N ASN A 574 24.78 -2.05 2.47
CA ASN A 574 24.33 -0.76 2.97
C ASN A 574 24.33 0.27 1.82
N LEU A 575 23.29 1.11 1.68
CA LEU A 575 23.25 2.16 0.65
C LEU A 575 24.40 3.18 0.75
N LYS A 576 25.04 3.33 1.92
CA LYS A 576 26.19 4.20 2.14
C LYS A 576 27.54 3.53 1.80
N SER A 577 27.53 2.33 1.22
CA SER A 577 28.76 1.62 0.86
C SER A 577 29.54 2.39 -0.19
N ALA A 578 30.88 2.36 -0.12
CA ALA A 578 31.74 3.21 -0.95
C ALA A 578 31.60 2.96 -2.47
N GLU A 579 31.19 1.75 -2.85
CA GLU A 579 30.89 1.34 -4.23
C GLU A 579 29.73 2.13 -4.83
N PHE A 580 28.84 2.70 -4.02
CA PHE A 580 27.65 3.44 -4.47
C PHE A 580 27.85 4.96 -4.53
N ASN A 581 29.04 5.46 -4.18
CA ASN A 581 29.32 6.91 -4.16
C ASN A 581 29.60 7.50 -5.55
N GLN A 582 29.89 6.66 -6.56
CA GLN A 582 30.20 7.06 -7.93
C GLN A 582 29.47 6.14 -8.91
N LEU A 583 29.03 6.67 -10.05
CA LEU A 583 28.24 5.90 -11.02
C LEU A 583 29.04 4.71 -11.58
N GLU A 584 30.30 4.92 -11.94
CA GLU A 584 31.17 3.92 -12.54
C GLU A 584 31.37 2.74 -11.57
N LYS A 585 31.71 3.03 -10.30
CA LYS A 585 31.88 2.00 -9.26
C LYS A 585 30.59 1.24 -8.98
N LYS A 586 29.45 1.93 -9.03
CA LYS A 586 28.13 1.33 -8.83
C LYS A 586 27.81 0.39 -9.98
N GLN A 587 28.06 0.79 -11.23
CA GLN A 587 27.92 -0.06 -12.41
C GLN A 587 28.87 -1.25 -12.33
N GLU A 588 30.17 -1.05 -12.06
CA GLU A 588 31.15 -2.12 -11.87
C GLU A 588 30.71 -3.13 -10.81
N PHE A 589 30.24 -2.63 -9.66
CA PHE A 589 29.72 -3.47 -8.59
C PHE A 589 28.55 -4.33 -9.07
N PHE A 590 27.48 -3.74 -9.61
CA PHE A 590 26.32 -4.53 -10.04
C PHE A 590 26.65 -5.44 -11.23
N ASN A 591 27.48 -5.01 -12.17
CA ASN A 591 27.95 -5.82 -13.30
C ASN A 591 28.70 -7.08 -12.87
N SER A 592 29.38 -7.04 -11.72
CA SER A 592 30.08 -8.21 -11.17
C SER A 592 29.13 -9.29 -10.63
N TYR A 593 27.87 -8.94 -10.32
CA TYR A 593 26.85 -9.88 -9.84
C TYR A 593 25.82 -10.26 -10.89
N TYR A 594 25.58 -9.38 -11.87
CA TYR A 594 24.56 -9.56 -12.90
C TYR A 594 25.21 -9.57 -14.28
N ALA A 595 25.23 -10.75 -14.91
CA ALA A 595 25.76 -10.92 -16.25
C ALA A 595 24.93 -10.15 -17.29
N GLU A 596 25.59 -9.69 -18.35
CA GLU A 596 24.91 -9.13 -19.51
C GLU A 596 24.25 -10.26 -20.30
N ALA A 597 22.93 -10.19 -20.49
CA ALA A 597 22.14 -11.25 -21.14
C ALA A 597 21.66 -10.89 -22.55
N TYR A 598 21.81 -9.63 -22.96
CA TYR A 598 21.39 -9.09 -24.25
C TYR A 598 22.28 -7.89 -24.61
N LYS A 599 22.24 -7.45 -25.87
CA LYS A 599 22.96 -6.26 -26.35
C LYS A 599 22.00 -5.23 -26.94
N GLY A 600 22.45 -3.98 -27.04
CA GLY A 600 21.73 -2.90 -27.70
C GLY A 600 21.13 -1.89 -26.73
N ASP A 601 20.70 -0.76 -27.29
CA ASP A 601 20.11 0.35 -26.54
C ASP A 601 18.60 0.19 -26.47
N ILE A 602 18.15 -0.68 -25.57
CA ILE A 602 16.73 -1.01 -25.35
C ILE A 602 16.57 -1.60 -23.95
N PHE A 603 15.37 -1.50 -23.37
CA PHE A 603 15.06 -2.35 -22.23
C PHE A 603 14.80 -3.78 -22.68
N ALA A 604 15.49 -4.75 -22.09
CA ALA A 604 15.12 -6.15 -22.16
C ALA A 604 15.36 -6.85 -20.82
N GLN A 605 14.41 -7.70 -20.40
CA GLN A 605 14.52 -8.54 -19.22
C GLN A 605 14.07 -9.98 -19.53
N GLN A 606 14.90 -10.95 -19.15
CA GLN A 606 14.54 -12.36 -19.22
C GLN A 606 13.87 -12.80 -17.92
N VAL A 607 12.75 -13.51 -18.04
CA VAL A 607 12.04 -14.14 -16.91
C VAL A 607 11.67 -15.56 -17.33
N GLY A 608 12.31 -16.55 -16.71
CA GLY A 608 12.20 -17.95 -17.13
C GLY A 608 12.66 -18.11 -18.59
N HIS A 609 11.78 -18.67 -19.43
CA HIS A 609 12.02 -18.87 -20.86
C HIS A 609 11.49 -17.73 -21.75
N SER A 610 11.02 -16.64 -21.15
CA SER A 610 10.44 -15.50 -21.85
C SER A 610 11.32 -14.27 -21.78
N TRP A 611 11.33 -13.50 -22.85
CA TRP A 611 11.95 -12.19 -22.94
C TRP A 611 10.89 -11.10 -23.01
N PHE A 612 11.11 -10.04 -22.25
CA PHE A 612 10.26 -8.84 -22.25
C PHE A 612 11.09 -7.65 -22.69
N LEU A 613 10.59 -6.88 -23.64
CA LEU A 613 11.30 -5.74 -24.22
C LEU A 613 10.38 -4.53 -24.32
N TYR A 614 10.93 -3.33 -24.22
CA TYR A 614 10.25 -2.12 -24.63
C TYR A 614 11.23 -0.99 -24.98
N ASN A 615 10.74 0.00 -25.72
CA ASN A 615 11.48 1.22 -26.00
C ASN A 615 11.30 2.20 -24.84
N TYR A 616 12.37 2.60 -24.18
CA TYR A 616 12.29 3.35 -22.91
C TYR A 616 12.07 4.86 -23.09
N HIS A 617 12.03 5.38 -24.33
CA HIS A 617 11.84 6.80 -24.58
C HIS A 617 10.41 7.25 -24.25
N VAL A 618 10.29 8.10 -23.24
CA VAL A 618 9.00 8.63 -22.73
C VAL A 618 8.36 9.67 -23.67
N ASN A 619 9.15 10.56 -24.26
CA ASN A 619 8.62 11.66 -25.09
C ASN A 619 9.60 12.09 -26.19
N ASP A 620 10.44 11.16 -26.64
CA ASP A 620 11.39 11.35 -27.72
C ASP A 620 11.07 10.34 -28.84
N ASN A 621 10.96 10.79 -30.09
CA ASN A 621 10.57 9.92 -31.21
C ASN A 621 11.77 9.17 -31.79
N VAL A 622 12.39 8.30 -30.98
CA VAL A 622 13.64 7.61 -31.32
C VAL A 622 13.44 6.09 -31.28
N LYS A 623 13.80 5.42 -32.37
CA LYS A 623 13.79 3.94 -32.45
C LYS A 623 14.91 3.35 -31.61
N GLN A 624 14.63 2.20 -31.02
CA GLN A 624 15.59 1.43 -30.22
C GLN A 624 15.73 0.03 -30.77
N SER A 625 16.91 -0.56 -30.58
CA SER A 625 17.23 -1.89 -31.10
C SER A 625 17.96 -2.73 -30.08
N GLY A 626 17.68 -4.04 -30.07
CA GLY A 626 18.38 -4.99 -29.21
C GLY A 626 18.54 -6.36 -29.84
N GLN A 627 19.57 -7.06 -29.36
CA GLN A 627 19.90 -8.43 -29.75
C GLN A 627 19.81 -9.36 -28.55
N LEU A 628 19.05 -10.45 -28.69
CA LEU A 628 18.91 -11.52 -27.70
C LEU A 628 18.87 -12.88 -28.38
N SER A 629 19.03 -13.96 -27.59
CA SER A 629 18.91 -15.33 -28.11
C SER A 629 17.79 -16.09 -27.42
N ILE A 630 17.01 -16.85 -28.20
CA ILE A 630 15.94 -17.74 -27.71
C ILE A 630 15.88 -19.00 -28.58
N LEU A 631 15.82 -20.17 -27.93
CA LEU A 631 15.82 -21.49 -28.61
C LEU A 631 16.97 -21.70 -29.60
N GLY A 632 18.13 -21.05 -29.39
CA GLY A 632 19.26 -21.11 -30.31
C GLY A 632 19.17 -20.16 -31.50
N HIS A 633 18.07 -19.42 -31.67
CA HIS A 633 17.99 -18.33 -32.65
C HIS A 633 18.48 -17.03 -32.04
N ASP A 634 19.21 -16.24 -32.83
CA ASP A 634 19.55 -14.87 -32.48
C ASP A 634 18.52 -13.92 -33.11
N LEU A 635 17.92 -13.08 -32.28
CA LEU A 635 16.88 -12.13 -32.67
C LEU A 635 17.43 -10.71 -32.52
N ASN A 636 17.45 -9.95 -33.62
CA ASN A 636 17.60 -8.49 -33.58
C ASN A 636 16.22 -7.85 -33.74
N LEU A 637 15.82 -7.02 -32.77
CA LEU A 637 14.56 -6.30 -32.80
C LEU A 637 14.80 -4.81 -32.96
N THR A 638 13.96 -4.13 -33.74
CA THR A 638 13.91 -2.66 -33.81
C THR A 638 12.48 -2.19 -33.60
N ILE A 639 12.27 -1.32 -32.61
CA ILE A 639 10.94 -0.85 -32.19
C ILE A 639 10.89 0.66 -31.95
N GLU A 640 9.72 1.25 -32.21
CA GLU A 640 9.43 2.67 -31.94
C GLU A 640 9.02 2.91 -30.48
N PRO A 641 9.09 4.16 -29.97
CA PRO A 641 8.66 4.50 -28.61
C PRO A 641 7.21 4.08 -28.32
N HIS A 642 6.94 3.71 -27.07
CA HIS A 642 5.63 3.22 -26.61
C HIS A 642 5.25 1.92 -27.34
N THR A 643 6.17 0.95 -27.26
CA THR A 643 6.04 -0.39 -27.84
C THR A 643 6.69 -1.37 -26.88
N TRP A 644 5.93 -2.36 -26.42
CA TRP A 644 6.47 -3.46 -25.64
C TRP A 644 6.15 -4.81 -26.26
N LEU A 645 6.99 -5.80 -25.95
CA LEU A 645 6.92 -7.17 -26.43
C LEU A 645 7.14 -8.16 -25.29
N ALA A 646 6.42 -9.27 -25.33
CA ALA A 646 6.74 -10.50 -24.61
C ALA A 646 6.94 -11.62 -25.64
N ILE A 647 8.11 -12.25 -25.62
CA ILE A 647 8.52 -13.30 -26.53
C ILE A 647 8.78 -14.55 -25.72
N SER A 648 8.12 -15.65 -26.08
CA SER A 648 8.29 -16.95 -25.43
C SER A 648 8.54 -18.03 -26.48
N GLY A 649 9.40 -18.99 -26.17
CA GLY A 649 9.75 -20.08 -27.06
C GLY A 649 9.26 -21.42 -26.55
N SER A 650 8.72 -22.25 -27.45
CA SER A 650 8.41 -23.66 -27.20
C SER A 650 8.84 -24.48 -28.42
N ASP A 651 9.70 -25.49 -28.23
CA ASP A 651 10.22 -26.36 -29.29
C ASP A 651 10.71 -25.62 -30.54
N ASN A 652 9.90 -25.59 -31.61
CA ASN A 652 10.20 -24.93 -32.90
C ASN A 652 9.29 -23.70 -33.17
N GLU A 653 8.69 -23.13 -32.12
CA GLU A 653 7.75 -22.00 -32.22
C GLU A 653 8.17 -20.85 -31.28
N LEU A 654 8.08 -19.62 -31.78
CA LEU A 654 8.04 -18.42 -30.94
C LEU A 654 6.63 -17.85 -30.91
N THR A 655 6.11 -17.61 -29.70
CA THR A 655 4.91 -16.79 -29.49
C THR A 655 5.34 -15.40 -29.06
N LEU A 656 4.86 -14.38 -29.78
CA LEU A 656 5.15 -12.98 -29.53
C LEU A 656 3.84 -12.23 -29.25
N SER A 657 3.76 -11.59 -28.09
CA SER A 657 2.71 -10.65 -27.74
C SER A 657 3.28 -9.24 -27.76
N LEU A 658 2.76 -8.39 -28.63
CA LEU A 658 3.18 -7.02 -28.83
C LEU A 658 2.03 -6.08 -28.49
N ASN A 659 2.38 -4.91 -27.98
CA ASN A 659 1.46 -3.80 -27.90
C ASN A 659 2.19 -2.49 -28.18
N ASN A 660 1.71 -1.77 -29.19
CA ASN A 660 2.13 -0.41 -29.50
C ASN A 660 0.90 0.49 -29.69
N PHE A 661 -0.21 0.21 -29.00
CA PHE A 661 -1.41 1.03 -29.12
C PHE A 661 -1.11 2.47 -28.67
N ARG A 662 -1.34 3.43 -29.57
CA ARG A 662 -1.21 4.86 -29.30
C ARG A 662 -2.15 5.66 -30.20
N THR A 663 -3.11 6.34 -29.60
CA THR A 663 -4.03 7.23 -30.34
C THR A 663 -3.41 8.60 -30.60
N ASN A 664 -3.95 9.34 -31.57
CA ASN A 664 -3.51 10.70 -31.84
C ASN A 664 -4.23 11.69 -30.89
N LYS A 665 -3.45 12.45 -30.11
CA LYS A 665 -3.92 13.41 -29.12
C LYS A 665 -3.67 14.88 -29.51
N ASP A 666 -3.20 15.14 -30.72
CA ASP A 666 -2.82 16.49 -31.16
C ASP A 666 -3.99 17.48 -31.15
N ASP A 667 -5.21 16.99 -31.33
CA ASP A 667 -6.43 17.78 -31.25
C ASP A 667 -6.61 18.49 -29.90
N LEU A 668 -6.15 17.87 -28.79
CA LEU A 668 -6.16 18.49 -27.46
C LEU A 668 -5.26 19.73 -27.39
N TRP A 669 -4.30 19.86 -28.31
CA TRP A 669 -3.28 20.90 -28.36
C TRP A 669 -3.46 21.85 -29.54
N LYS A 670 -4.59 21.75 -30.25
CA LYS A 670 -4.93 22.64 -31.37
C LYS A 670 -4.95 24.10 -30.92
N GLY A 671 -4.30 24.95 -31.72
CA GLY A 671 -4.13 26.38 -31.41
C GLY A 671 -2.81 26.72 -30.71
N ALA A 672 -1.92 25.75 -30.53
CA ALA A 672 -0.57 25.95 -30.02
C ALA A 672 0.47 25.19 -30.85
N ASP A 673 1.48 25.92 -31.35
CA ASP A 673 2.64 25.37 -32.04
C ASP A 673 3.89 25.37 -31.16
N THR A 674 3.88 26.14 -30.07
CA THR A 674 4.97 26.23 -29.08
C THR A 674 4.49 25.97 -27.66
N ALA A 675 5.41 25.64 -26.76
CA ALA A 675 5.11 25.45 -25.34
C ALA A 675 4.50 26.71 -24.70
N ASP A 676 4.96 27.92 -25.04
CA ASP A 676 4.40 29.17 -24.49
C ASP A 676 2.94 29.37 -24.90
N GLN A 677 2.58 29.02 -26.13
CA GLN A 677 1.19 29.06 -26.61
C GLN A 677 0.34 27.97 -25.93
N ALA A 678 0.88 26.75 -25.82
CA ALA A 678 0.18 25.63 -25.19
C ALA A 678 -0.13 25.91 -23.72
N LYS A 679 0.80 26.54 -23.00
CA LYS A 679 0.64 26.92 -21.58
C LYS A 679 -0.55 27.84 -21.35
N VAL A 680 -0.85 28.73 -22.29
CA VAL A 680 -1.92 29.75 -22.18
C VAL A 680 -3.22 29.37 -22.90
N LEU A 681 -3.35 28.15 -23.40
CA LEU A 681 -4.62 27.66 -23.94
C LEU A 681 -5.74 27.77 -22.89
N PRO A 682 -7.01 27.92 -23.31
CA PRO A 682 -8.13 27.86 -22.39
C PRO A 682 -8.12 26.54 -21.60
N GLN A 683 -8.34 26.64 -20.28
CA GLN A 683 -8.40 25.47 -19.41
C GLN A 683 -9.49 24.52 -19.88
N LEU A 684 -9.15 23.25 -20.06
CA LEU A 684 -10.14 22.20 -20.21
C LEU A 684 -10.66 21.87 -18.81
N SER A 685 -11.96 22.02 -18.56
CA SER A 685 -12.53 21.66 -17.26
C SER A 685 -12.57 20.13 -17.07
N LYS A 686 -12.69 19.64 -15.82
CA LYS A 686 -12.85 18.19 -15.55
C LYS A 686 -14.04 17.61 -16.33
N LYS A 687 -15.17 18.34 -16.36
CA LYS A 687 -16.38 17.95 -17.10
C LYS A 687 -16.16 17.91 -18.60
N ASP A 688 -15.44 18.89 -19.16
CA ASP A 688 -15.17 18.93 -20.59
C ASP A 688 -14.14 17.88 -21.02
N ALA A 689 -13.20 17.51 -20.15
CA ALA A 689 -12.28 16.40 -20.40
C ALA A 689 -12.99 15.03 -20.38
N ILE A 690 -13.91 14.82 -19.44
CA ILE A 690 -14.80 13.64 -19.43
C ILE A 690 -15.63 13.60 -20.71
N ARG A 691 -16.25 14.72 -21.10
CA ARG A 691 -17.01 14.81 -22.36
C ARG A 691 -16.10 14.56 -23.58
N TRP A 692 -14.88 15.07 -23.58
CA TRP A 692 -13.93 14.82 -24.67
C TRP A 692 -13.65 13.32 -24.84
N ILE A 693 -13.49 12.58 -23.73
CA ILE A 693 -13.35 11.11 -23.78
C ILE A 693 -14.56 10.47 -24.44
N GLU A 694 -15.76 10.83 -24.01
CA GLU A 694 -17.01 10.30 -24.58
C GLU A 694 -17.06 10.53 -26.10
N ASP A 695 -16.89 11.79 -26.51
CA ASP A 695 -17.18 12.25 -27.87
C ASP A 695 -16.04 11.99 -28.88
N ASN A 696 -14.79 11.85 -28.42
CA ASN A 696 -13.60 11.81 -29.29
C ASN A 696 -12.65 10.64 -29.01
N TYR A 697 -12.83 9.90 -27.92
CA TYR A 697 -11.94 8.80 -27.55
C TYR A 697 -12.65 7.45 -27.52
N ILE A 698 -13.87 7.41 -26.99
CA ILE A 698 -14.74 6.23 -27.07
C ILE A 698 -15.51 6.27 -28.39
N GLN A 699 -16.22 7.38 -28.65
CA GLN A 699 -16.90 7.62 -29.91
C GLN A 699 -15.96 8.35 -30.87
N GLY A 700 -15.87 7.88 -32.12
CA GLY A 700 -15.05 8.52 -33.16
C GLY A 700 -13.56 8.70 -32.81
N PRO A 701 -12.85 7.67 -32.32
CA PRO A 701 -11.45 7.80 -31.92
C PRO A 701 -10.55 8.20 -33.09
N LYS A 702 -9.68 9.18 -32.84
CA LYS A 702 -8.55 9.46 -33.74
C LYS A 702 -7.41 8.49 -33.45
N LEU A 703 -7.40 7.36 -34.17
CA LEU A 703 -6.30 6.41 -34.09
C LEU A 703 -4.99 7.07 -34.58
N GLY A 704 -3.87 6.66 -34.00
CA GLY A 704 -2.56 7.03 -34.52
C GLY A 704 -2.19 6.20 -35.74
N ASP A 705 -1.13 6.59 -36.44
CA ASP A 705 -0.62 5.85 -37.58
C ASP A 705 -0.12 4.45 -37.18
N LYS A 706 -0.22 3.49 -38.10
CA LYS A 706 0.44 2.18 -37.97
C LYS A 706 1.96 2.39 -38.01
N ARG A 707 2.68 1.70 -37.13
CA ARG A 707 4.13 1.85 -36.93
C ARG A 707 4.80 0.50 -37.07
N ASN A 708 6.08 0.52 -37.47
CA ASN A 708 6.78 -0.70 -37.86
C ASN A 708 7.60 -1.28 -36.70
N THR A 709 7.48 -2.59 -36.49
CA THR A 709 8.38 -3.40 -35.67
C THR A 709 9.11 -4.39 -36.58
N ILE A 710 10.44 -4.37 -36.53
CA ILE A 710 11.29 -5.28 -37.31
C ILE A 710 11.88 -6.34 -36.39
N ILE A 711 11.84 -7.60 -36.84
CA ILE A 711 12.43 -8.74 -36.17
C ILE A 711 13.29 -9.50 -37.18
N GLU A 712 14.61 -9.46 -37.01
CA GLU A 712 15.54 -10.28 -37.78
C GLU A 712 15.89 -11.52 -36.96
N ILE A 713 15.74 -12.70 -37.54
CA ILE A 713 15.97 -13.99 -36.89
C ILE A 713 17.03 -14.74 -37.67
N SER A 714 18.19 -14.93 -37.03
CA SER A 714 19.30 -15.68 -37.61
C SER A 714 19.24 -17.15 -37.22
N GLN A 715 20.02 -17.98 -37.90
CA GLN A 715 20.07 -19.43 -37.69
C GLN A 715 18.75 -20.13 -38.05
N VAL A 716 18.07 -19.61 -39.07
CA VAL A 716 16.79 -20.13 -39.55
C VAL A 716 17.02 -21.03 -40.78
N GLU A 717 16.62 -22.29 -40.71
CA GLU A 717 16.88 -23.28 -41.77
C GLU A 717 15.89 -23.20 -42.95
N LYS A 718 14.68 -22.68 -42.72
CA LYS A 718 13.60 -22.60 -43.71
C LYS A 718 12.79 -21.32 -43.51
N LEU A 719 12.09 -20.88 -44.55
CA LEU A 719 11.16 -19.75 -44.47
C LEU A 719 10.17 -19.94 -43.29
N PRO A 720 10.20 -19.07 -42.25
CA PRO A 720 9.29 -19.21 -41.13
C PRO A 720 7.84 -18.94 -41.53
N ARG A 721 6.92 -19.63 -40.88
CA ARG A 721 5.49 -19.34 -41.02
C ARG A 721 5.04 -18.41 -39.89
N VAL A 722 4.55 -17.23 -40.25
CA VAL A 722 3.99 -16.27 -39.31
C VAL A 722 2.47 -16.32 -39.33
N THR A 723 1.86 -16.55 -38.17
CA THR A 723 0.39 -16.60 -38.00
C THR A 723 -0.05 -15.59 -36.97
N VAL A 724 -1.02 -14.74 -37.32
CA VAL A 724 -1.67 -13.84 -36.37
C VAL A 724 -2.71 -14.63 -35.57
N VAL A 725 -2.57 -14.61 -34.25
CA VAL A 725 -3.41 -15.37 -33.30
C VAL A 725 -4.53 -14.49 -32.75
N ASP A 726 -4.19 -13.25 -32.42
CA ASP A 726 -5.11 -12.26 -31.86
C ASP A 726 -4.59 -10.85 -32.18
N ALA A 727 -5.49 -9.88 -32.34
CA ALA A 727 -5.12 -8.50 -32.63
C ALA A 727 -6.27 -7.54 -32.39
N THR A 728 -5.93 -6.28 -32.08
CA THR A 728 -6.90 -5.18 -32.16
C THR A 728 -7.46 -5.09 -33.60
N THR A 729 -8.78 -4.91 -33.73
CA THR A 729 -9.46 -4.89 -35.03
C THR A 729 -8.95 -3.73 -35.90
N ASP A 730 -8.71 -3.99 -37.19
CA ASP A 730 -8.23 -3.04 -38.20
C ASP A 730 -6.92 -2.30 -37.86
N SER A 731 -6.17 -2.79 -36.87
CA SER A 731 -5.00 -2.09 -36.33
C SER A 731 -3.66 -2.55 -36.90
N TYR A 732 -3.63 -3.56 -37.76
CA TYR A 732 -2.39 -4.16 -38.27
C TYR A 732 -2.50 -4.46 -39.78
N ASP A 733 -1.36 -4.58 -40.44
CA ASP A 733 -1.25 -5.12 -41.80
C ASP A 733 -0.74 -6.57 -41.73
N ILE A 734 -0.96 -7.36 -42.79
CA ILE A 734 -0.48 -8.74 -42.85
C ILE A 734 1.05 -8.76 -42.65
N PRO A 735 1.57 -9.53 -41.67
CA PRO A 735 3.01 -9.65 -41.44
C PRO A 735 3.77 -10.00 -42.73
N GLN A 736 4.84 -9.26 -43.00
CA GLN A 736 5.72 -9.54 -44.14
C GLN A 736 6.93 -10.34 -43.66
N VAL A 737 7.30 -11.37 -44.43
CA VAL A 737 8.45 -12.25 -44.12
C VAL A 737 9.36 -12.31 -45.33
N GLU A 738 10.59 -11.85 -45.16
CA GLU A 738 11.67 -12.00 -46.14
C GLU A 738 12.64 -13.07 -45.62
N PHE A 739 13.08 -14.01 -46.47
CA PHE A 739 13.99 -15.08 -46.08
C PHE A 739 15.17 -15.20 -47.03
N ALA A 740 16.38 -14.98 -46.50
CA ALA A 740 17.64 -15.16 -47.19
C ALA A 740 18.22 -16.53 -46.83
N ALA A 741 17.94 -17.53 -47.66
CA ALA A 741 18.30 -18.93 -47.38
C ALA A 741 19.81 -19.17 -47.25
N GLU A 742 20.64 -18.46 -48.02
CA GLU A 742 22.10 -18.58 -47.95
C GLU A 742 22.67 -18.03 -46.64
N GLU A 743 22.02 -17.01 -46.07
CA GLU A 743 22.42 -16.34 -44.83
C GLU A 743 21.75 -16.96 -43.59
N LYS A 744 20.78 -17.88 -43.80
CA LYS A 744 19.92 -18.43 -42.75
C LYS A 744 19.26 -17.33 -41.91
N LEU A 745 18.78 -16.29 -42.58
CA LEU A 745 18.24 -15.08 -41.99
C LEU A 745 16.81 -14.85 -42.46
N ALA A 746 15.88 -14.65 -41.51
CA ALA A 746 14.51 -14.23 -41.79
C ALA A 746 14.25 -12.84 -41.20
N THR A 747 13.66 -11.94 -41.98
CA THR A 747 13.25 -10.60 -41.53
C THR A 747 11.74 -10.51 -41.54
N ILE A 748 11.15 -10.28 -40.37
CA ILE A 748 9.71 -10.13 -40.17
C ILE A 748 9.41 -8.66 -39.92
N SER A 749 8.53 -8.08 -40.73
CA SER A 749 8.02 -6.71 -40.56
C SER A 749 6.57 -6.74 -40.10
N LEU A 750 6.31 -6.11 -38.95
CA LEU A 750 4.99 -5.96 -38.35
C LEU A 750 4.58 -4.48 -38.37
N VAL A 751 3.60 -4.13 -39.19
CA VAL A 751 3.08 -2.76 -39.28
C VAL A 751 1.74 -2.71 -38.54
N ASN A 752 1.72 -2.11 -37.36
CA ASN A 752 0.52 -2.07 -36.51
C ASN A 752 0.45 -0.86 -35.57
N ASN A 753 -0.72 -0.59 -35.02
CA ASN A 753 -0.96 0.33 -33.91
C ASN A 753 -2.04 -0.26 -32.97
N GLY A 754 -1.64 -1.19 -32.11
CA GLY A 754 -2.58 -1.96 -31.29
C GLY A 754 -1.93 -3.14 -30.58
N HIS A 755 -2.76 -3.93 -29.92
CA HIS A 755 -2.37 -5.26 -29.48
C HIS A 755 -2.20 -6.18 -30.71
N LEU A 756 -1.14 -6.98 -30.74
CA LEU A 756 -0.89 -7.97 -31.77
C LEU A 756 -0.21 -9.19 -31.14
N LYS A 757 -0.80 -10.38 -31.33
CA LYS A 757 -0.23 -11.65 -30.93
C LYS A 757 0.04 -12.50 -32.16
N ILE A 758 1.27 -12.96 -32.33
CA ILE A 758 1.68 -13.81 -33.44
C ILE A 758 2.40 -15.07 -32.96
N LYS A 759 2.40 -16.08 -33.83
CA LYS A 759 3.24 -17.28 -33.75
C LYS A 759 4.18 -17.32 -34.94
N ILE A 760 5.43 -17.69 -34.71
CA ILE A 760 6.47 -17.88 -35.72
C ILE A 760 6.92 -19.34 -35.62
N GLU A 761 6.66 -20.14 -36.65
CA GLU A 761 7.04 -21.55 -36.74
C GLU A 761 8.24 -21.70 -37.69
N PHE A 762 9.28 -22.44 -37.28
CA PHE A 762 10.55 -22.62 -38.02
C PHE A 762 10.68 -23.98 -38.72
#